data_AF-A0A8J7IB14-F1
#
_entry.id   AF-A0A8J7IB14-F1
#
_cell.length_a   1.000
_cell.length_b   1.000
_cell.length_c   1.000
_cell.angle_alpha   90.00
_cell.angle_beta   90.00
_cell.angle_gamma   90.00
#
_symmetry.space_group_name_H-M   'P 1'
#
loop_
_entity.id
_entity.type
_entity.pdbx_description
1 polymer ?
#
loop_
_entity_poly.entity_id
_entity_poly.type
_entity_poly.pdbx_seq_one_letter_code
_entity_poly.pdbx_strand_id
1 'polypeptide(L)'
;MRVERFCTITALWRSLNSFGFKQSRTVFAMRNKRARLVSTAFTRLLRDEGGNTLAMVAAGLVPLLAMVGGAVDMSRDYMVKTRLQQACDAGVLAGRKAVGNGSYGDAAKAQAARFFNANFPAGYQEGTQLSFTSSSANNGTTVDGVASVRVPNLVMFIFGMAHTDLSVTCTSALDVTNVDVTMVLDTTGSMDDPISDGLGGTTTKIAALRAAMKQFYATIKTASNGTTARARYSFVPYAQTVNVGKIVYATNPDWMDYTHSYQSREAQWRNETDTSKPPVGYTNPQTQNVDYYDTYSTGPYTTVSTFTSLSSSTCSSNVPNSGSWTNDGGTTSTNTVEYLSDGRRKTNALTNQPQKQEYVYTYSYSGFLYGTCSIKRATGYRVRHYGTVTYEDPVYPTKQVFTGWVYKKRKFDGVENQNLKNYLNGQTFVTRTGDNGADQSLVWAGCIEERDTINSGDVEYKNGAISPSGMKDLDIDGVPSSSEDGWRPYVPELTYFRTYTSYGNVYYNSADTSSEGLKSFASCPKPAQLLKSMTETEFASYADGLVASGGTYHDIGMLWGGRFSSSTGPFSATVNASPANGLYVGRHLIFMTDGIMQPGVDLYSAYGVEVHDKRVTSDGFSDQTQRHTQRFKAICESIKSKGVRVWVIAFSTALTDDLRNCASANSSFVSLNSQQLNDNFLKIAQSIGDLRIIK
;
A
#
# COMPACT_ATOMS: atom_id res chain seq x y z
N MET A 1 -10.42 -36.17 19.88
CA MET A 1 -11.42 -36.71 20.83
C MET A 1 -12.43 -37.55 20.04
N ARG A 2 -12.18 -38.86 19.90
CA ARG A 2 -13.13 -39.95 19.66
C ARG A 2 -12.31 -41.21 19.41
N VAL A 3 -12.21 -42.01 20.46
CA VAL A 3 -11.75 -43.39 20.47
C VAL A 3 -13.01 -44.24 20.38
N GLU A 4 -13.09 -45.22 19.48
CA GLU A 4 -13.82 -46.48 19.76
C GLU A 4 -13.46 -47.58 18.74
N ARG A 5 -13.08 -48.73 19.32
CA ARG A 5 -13.33 -50.14 18.91
C ARG A 5 -12.69 -50.67 17.63
N PHE A 6 -11.86 -51.71 17.77
CA PHE A 6 -12.07 -53.01 17.10
C PHE A 6 -11.29 -54.12 17.82
N CYS A 7 -12.02 -55.12 18.31
CA CYS A 7 -11.53 -56.42 18.78
C CYS A 7 -12.45 -57.49 18.16
N THR A 8 -11.91 -58.69 17.98
CA THR A 8 -12.45 -59.91 17.32
C THR A 8 -12.32 -59.99 15.79
N ILE A 9 -11.58 -61.01 15.31
CA ILE A 9 -12.13 -62.16 14.58
C ILE A 9 -11.05 -63.25 14.50
N THR A 10 -11.39 -64.40 15.06
CA THR A 10 -10.70 -65.69 14.97
C THR A 10 -11.35 -66.50 13.84
N ALA A 11 -10.56 -67.38 13.22
CA ALA A 11 -10.97 -68.48 12.33
C ALA A 11 -11.25 -68.16 10.86
N LEU A 12 -10.33 -68.61 9.98
CA LEU A 12 -10.55 -69.60 8.90
C LEU A 12 -9.32 -69.55 7.98
N TRP A 13 -8.54 -70.63 7.89
CA TRP A 13 -8.76 -71.63 6.83
C TRP A 13 -7.68 -72.73 6.87
N ARG A 14 -8.14 -73.98 7.01
CA ARG A 14 -7.43 -75.22 6.68
C ARG A 14 -7.53 -75.44 5.17
N SER A 15 -6.42 -75.74 4.51
CA SER A 15 -6.23 -76.83 3.51
C SER A 15 -4.76 -76.71 3.05
N LEU A 16 -3.94 -77.76 2.98
CA LEU A 16 -3.95 -78.81 1.96
C LEU A 16 -2.87 -79.86 2.25
N ASN A 17 -3.10 -81.05 1.70
CA ASN A 17 -2.16 -82.10 1.31
C ASN A 17 -1.81 -83.25 2.28
N SER A 18 -2.69 -84.24 2.20
CA SER A 18 -2.42 -85.67 2.13
C SER A 18 -1.40 -86.09 1.07
N PHE A 19 -0.52 -87.05 1.39
CA PHE A 19 -0.08 -88.16 0.51
C PHE A 19 0.50 -89.26 1.41
N GLY A 20 0.04 -90.51 1.26
CA GLY A 20 0.38 -91.63 2.15
C GLY A 20 1.28 -92.69 1.52
N PHE A 21 1.70 -93.70 2.29
CA PHE A 21 1.77 -95.11 1.87
C PHE A 21 1.94 -96.08 3.05
N LYS A 22 1.39 -97.29 2.88
CA LYS A 22 1.30 -98.44 3.80
C LYS A 22 2.66 -99.15 4.03
N GLN A 23 2.82 -99.83 5.18
CA GLN A 23 2.99 -101.30 5.17
C GLN A 23 2.79 -102.01 6.54
N SER A 24 2.41 -103.28 6.41
CA SER A 24 1.78 -104.24 7.33
C SER A 24 2.70 -104.99 8.32
N ARG A 25 2.13 -105.27 9.52
CA ARG A 25 2.22 -106.44 10.43
C ARG A 25 3.49 -107.31 10.49
N THR A 26 3.95 -107.63 11.70
CA THR A 26 3.93 -109.01 12.25
C THR A 26 4.10 -109.07 13.77
N VAL A 27 3.47 -110.08 14.37
CA VAL A 27 3.42 -110.47 15.79
C VAL A 27 4.64 -111.35 16.14
N PHE A 28 5.20 -111.28 17.36
CA PHE A 28 5.59 -112.50 18.13
C PHE A 28 5.97 -112.19 19.59
N ALA A 29 5.66 -113.15 20.46
CA ALA A 29 5.69 -113.09 21.92
C ALA A 29 7.00 -113.63 22.55
N MET A 30 7.22 -113.23 23.82
CA MET A 30 7.87 -113.96 24.94
C MET A 30 9.20 -114.74 24.74
N ARG A 31 10.26 -114.36 25.48
CA ARG A 31 10.95 -115.13 26.57
C ARG A 31 12.40 -114.67 26.83
N ASN A 32 12.63 -114.15 28.04
CA ASN A 32 13.62 -114.59 29.04
C ASN A 32 15.03 -115.10 28.63
N LYS A 33 16.10 -114.35 28.99
CA LYS A 33 17.16 -114.69 29.98
C LYS A 33 18.56 -114.07 29.67
N ARG A 34 19.02 -113.25 30.63
CA ARG A 34 20.39 -113.08 31.20
C ARG A 34 21.65 -112.98 30.31
N ALA A 35 22.36 -111.85 30.43
CA ALA A 35 23.83 -111.70 30.64
C ALA A 35 24.15 -110.20 30.89
N ARG A 36 24.17 -109.67 32.12
CA ARG A 36 25.29 -109.50 33.09
C ARG A 36 26.56 -108.77 32.58
N LEU A 37 26.82 -107.64 33.28
CA LEU A 37 28.09 -106.93 33.53
C LEU A 37 28.58 -105.89 32.51
N VAL A 38 28.41 -104.60 32.87
CA VAL A 38 29.41 -103.49 32.81
C VAL A 38 28.79 -102.12 33.26
N SER A 39 27.48 -101.96 33.40
CA SER A 39 26.86 -100.62 33.57
C SER A 39 26.78 -100.02 34.99
N THR A 40 27.67 -100.36 35.93
CA THR A 40 27.52 -99.94 37.35
C THR A 40 28.48 -98.84 37.82
N ALA A 41 29.15 -98.13 36.89
CA ALA A 41 29.92 -96.92 37.22
C ALA A 41 29.17 -95.61 36.91
N PHE A 42 28.30 -95.59 35.89
CA PHE A 42 27.59 -94.37 35.46
C PHE A 42 26.26 -94.11 36.20
N THR A 43 25.68 -95.12 36.87
CA THR A 43 24.45 -94.95 37.65
C THR A 43 24.66 -94.23 38.99
N ARG A 44 25.92 -94.07 39.43
CA ARG A 44 26.27 -93.28 40.62
C ARG A 44 26.40 -91.77 40.34
N LEU A 45 26.68 -91.36 39.11
CA LEU A 45 26.66 -89.95 38.69
C LEU A 45 25.23 -89.41 38.47
N LEU A 46 24.26 -90.28 38.16
CA LEU A 46 22.87 -89.89 37.93
C LEU A 46 22.08 -89.54 39.21
N ARG A 47 22.69 -89.71 40.40
CA ARG A 47 22.07 -89.42 41.71
C ARG A 47 22.81 -88.36 42.52
N ASP A 48 23.80 -87.69 41.92
CA ASP A 48 24.56 -86.64 42.58
C ASP A 48 23.87 -85.28 42.41
N GLU A 49 23.20 -84.82 43.48
CA GLU A 49 22.52 -83.52 43.52
C GLU A 49 23.49 -82.33 43.56
N GLY A 50 24.81 -82.56 43.71
CA GLY A 50 25.84 -81.52 43.61
C GLY A 50 26.16 -81.06 42.18
N GLY A 51 25.73 -81.81 41.15
CA GLY A 51 26.00 -81.53 39.74
C GLY A 51 24.88 -80.83 38.96
N ASN A 52 23.71 -80.63 39.58
CA ASN A 52 22.53 -80.08 38.90
C ASN A 52 22.64 -78.56 38.64
N THR A 53 23.40 -77.83 39.46
CA THR A 53 23.69 -76.40 39.26
C THR A 53 24.46 -76.16 37.96
N LEU A 54 25.46 -77.00 37.65
CA LEU A 54 26.23 -76.88 36.42
C LEU A 54 25.37 -77.16 35.18
N ALA A 55 24.49 -78.15 35.25
CA ALA A 55 23.56 -78.49 34.18
C ALA A 55 22.48 -77.40 33.96
N MET A 56 21.93 -76.83 35.03
CA MET A 56 20.95 -75.72 34.96
C MET A 56 21.60 -74.42 34.48
N VAL A 57 22.82 -74.10 34.92
CA VAL A 57 23.57 -72.94 34.44
C VAL A 57 23.93 -73.10 32.96
N ALA A 58 24.40 -74.29 32.55
CA ALA A 58 24.68 -74.57 31.14
C ALA A 58 23.41 -74.47 30.27
N ALA A 59 22.29 -75.02 30.74
CA ALA A 59 21.00 -74.91 30.05
C ALA A 59 20.46 -73.48 30.00
N GLY A 60 20.70 -72.66 31.03
CA GLY A 60 20.31 -71.25 31.08
C GLY A 60 21.22 -70.31 30.29
N LEU A 61 22.48 -70.70 30.05
CA LEU A 61 23.44 -69.91 29.26
C LEU A 61 23.03 -69.85 27.78
N VAL A 62 22.48 -70.94 27.25
CA VAL A 62 22.05 -71.04 25.84
C VAL A 62 21.00 -69.98 25.46
N PRO A 63 19.86 -69.83 26.16
CA PRO A 63 18.89 -68.78 25.86
C PRO A 63 19.41 -67.36 26.17
N LEU A 64 20.30 -67.18 27.15
CA LEU A 64 20.94 -65.87 27.41
C LEU A 64 21.84 -65.44 26.24
N LEU A 65 22.68 -66.35 25.73
CA LEU A 65 23.51 -66.11 24.55
C LEU A 65 22.67 -65.88 23.30
N ALA A 66 21.54 -66.57 23.15
CA ALA A 66 20.58 -66.32 22.07
C ALA A 66 19.97 -64.91 22.16
N MET A 67 19.61 -64.43 23.35
CA MET A 67 19.08 -63.06 23.51
C MET A 67 20.14 -61.99 23.23
N VAL A 68 21.36 -62.13 23.76
CA VAL A 68 22.45 -61.18 23.53
C VAL A 68 22.86 -61.19 22.06
N GLY A 69 23.01 -62.39 21.46
CA GLY A 69 23.34 -62.54 20.05
C GLY A 69 22.28 -61.96 19.12
N GLY A 70 21.00 -62.21 19.41
CA GLY A 70 19.89 -61.64 18.66
C GLY A 70 19.87 -60.12 18.74
N ALA A 71 20.19 -59.53 19.91
CA ALA A 71 20.27 -58.07 20.06
C ALA A 71 21.40 -57.45 19.24
N VAL A 72 22.57 -58.10 19.18
CA VAL A 72 23.72 -57.63 18.38
C VAL A 72 23.40 -57.70 16.89
N ASP A 73 22.88 -58.84 16.42
CA ASP A 73 22.52 -59.02 15.00
C ASP A 73 21.40 -58.07 14.58
N MET A 74 20.38 -57.88 15.43
CA MET A 74 19.30 -56.92 15.19
C MET A 74 19.79 -55.46 15.13
N SER A 75 20.72 -55.06 16.00
CA SER A 75 21.32 -53.73 15.96
C SER A 75 22.02 -53.48 14.63
N ARG A 76 22.75 -54.49 14.14
CA ARG A 76 23.48 -54.44 12.88
C ARG A 76 22.52 -54.40 11.68
N ASP A 77 21.49 -55.23 11.70
CA ASP A 77 20.42 -55.23 10.69
C ASP A 77 19.72 -53.88 10.61
N TYR A 78 19.46 -53.23 11.76
CA TYR A 78 18.84 -51.91 11.79
C TYR A 78 19.73 -50.85 11.13
N MET A 79 21.03 -50.83 11.46
CA MET A 79 21.99 -49.92 10.82
C MET A 79 22.05 -50.12 9.30
N VAL A 80 22.07 -51.38 8.84
CA VAL A 80 22.06 -51.71 7.41
C VAL A 80 20.75 -51.25 6.77
N LYS A 81 19.60 -51.53 7.39
CA LYS A 81 18.29 -51.12 6.88
C LYS A 81 18.15 -49.61 6.76
N THR A 82 18.59 -48.83 7.75
CA THR A 82 18.56 -47.37 7.69
C THR A 82 19.44 -46.84 6.56
N ARG A 83 20.66 -47.39 6.39
CA ARG A 83 21.54 -46.98 5.30
C ARG A 83 21.01 -47.39 3.93
N LEU A 84 20.41 -48.58 3.83
CA LEU A 84 19.77 -49.09 2.62
C LEU A 84 18.60 -48.20 2.21
N GLN A 85 17.77 -47.75 3.16
CA GLN A 85 16.70 -46.79 2.90
C GLN A 85 17.25 -45.46 2.36
N GLN A 86 18.27 -44.89 3.01
CA GLN A 86 18.90 -43.64 2.55
C GLN A 86 19.44 -43.75 1.12
N ALA A 87 20.06 -44.89 0.79
CA ALA A 87 20.57 -45.13 -0.56
C ALA A 87 19.44 -45.35 -1.58
N CYS A 88 18.37 -46.06 -1.19
CA CYS A 88 17.18 -46.26 -2.02
C CYS A 88 16.57 -44.89 -2.38
N ASP A 89 16.32 -44.04 -1.38
CA ASP A 89 15.74 -42.70 -1.54
C ASP A 89 16.61 -41.83 -2.48
N ALA A 90 17.93 -41.85 -2.29
CA ALA A 90 18.87 -41.14 -3.17
C ALA A 90 18.83 -41.67 -4.62
N GLY A 91 18.70 -43.00 -4.79
CA GLY A 91 18.58 -43.65 -6.08
C GLY A 91 17.31 -43.26 -6.83
N VAL A 92 16.13 -43.39 -6.21
CA VAL A 92 14.86 -43.04 -6.88
C VAL A 92 14.73 -41.54 -7.15
N LEU A 93 15.26 -40.67 -6.27
CA LEU A 93 15.31 -39.23 -6.52
C LEU A 93 16.17 -38.90 -7.74
N ALA A 94 17.40 -39.45 -7.80
CA ALA A 94 18.30 -39.20 -8.92
C ALA A 94 17.75 -39.78 -10.24
N GLY A 95 17.13 -40.97 -10.18
CA GLY A 95 16.42 -41.57 -11.29
C GLY A 95 15.28 -40.69 -11.78
N ARG A 96 14.44 -40.18 -10.86
CA ARG A 96 13.35 -39.28 -11.19
C ARG A 96 13.85 -37.99 -11.82
N LYS A 97 14.92 -37.39 -11.29
CA LYS A 97 15.53 -36.17 -11.84
C LYS A 97 16.05 -36.37 -13.27
N ALA A 98 16.56 -37.56 -13.59
CA ALA A 98 17.10 -37.89 -14.91
C ALA A 98 16.05 -38.10 -16.01
N VAL A 99 14.77 -38.20 -15.66
CA VAL A 99 13.67 -38.30 -16.65
C VAL A 99 13.57 -37.03 -17.51
N GLY A 100 13.76 -35.84 -16.92
CA GLY A 100 13.60 -34.56 -17.62
C GLY A 100 12.27 -34.47 -18.39
N ASN A 101 12.35 -34.15 -19.70
CA ASN A 101 11.22 -34.14 -20.64
C ASN A 101 10.93 -35.51 -21.30
N GLY A 102 11.70 -36.56 -20.96
CA GLY A 102 11.57 -37.90 -21.52
C GLY A 102 10.72 -38.84 -20.64
N SER A 103 10.71 -40.13 -20.98
CA SER A 103 10.14 -41.19 -20.15
C SER A 103 11.20 -41.83 -19.25
N TYR A 104 10.76 -42.57 -18.21
CA TYR A 104 11.66 -43.34 -17.34
C TYR A 104 12.28 -44.53 -18.07
N GLY A 105 13.27 -44.26 -18.92
CA GLY A 105 14.03 -45.23 -19.70
C GLY A 105 15.36 -45.63 -19.08
N ASP A 106 16.20 -46.31 -19.86
CA ASP A 106 17.45 -46.92 -19.37
C ASP A 106 18.46 -45.89 -18.82
N ALA A 107 18.51 -44.69 -19.39
CA ALA A 107 19.36 -43.60 -18.89
C ALA A 107 18.98 -43.17 -17.46
N ALA A 108 17.67 -43.07 -17.18
CA ALA A 108 17.16 -42.71 -15.86
C ALA A 108 17.38 -43.84 -14.84
N LYS A 109 17.14 -45.10 -15.24
CA LYS A 109 17.46 -46.28 -14.42
C LYS A 109 18.96 -46.38 -14.10
N ALA A 110 19.82 -46.11 -15.08
CA ALA A 110 21.27 -46.10 -14.88
C ALA A 110 21.69 -44.99 -13.91
N GLN A 111 21.08 -43.80 -13.98
CA GLN A 111 21.34 -42.74 -13.01
C GLN A 111 20.87 -43.13 -11.60
N ALA A 112 19.69 -43.73 -11.47
CA ALA A 112 19.18 -44.22 -10.20
C ALA A 112 20.14 -45.23 -9.55
N ALA A 113 20.61 -46.20 -10.34
CA ALA A 113 21.56 -47.21 -9.88
C ALA A 113 22.92 -46.60 -9.49
N ARG A 114 23.43 -45.63 -10.25
CA ARG A 114 24.67 -44.91 -9.90
C ARG A 114 24.57 -44.23 -8.53
N PHE A 115 23.48 -43.50 -8.28
CA PHE A 115 23.27 -42.80 -7.01
C PHE A 115 23.02 -43.76 -5.85
N PHE A 116 22.29 -44.86 -6.08
CA PHE A 116 22.14 -45.91 -5.08
C PHE A 116 23.49 -46.51 -4.68
N ASN A 117 24.29 -46.95 -5.66
CA ASN A 117 25.60 -47.59 -5.43
C ASN A 117 26.62 -46.65 -4.79
N ALA A 118 26.53 -45.34 -5.06
CA ALA A 118 27.36 -44.34 -4.40
C ALA A 118 27.01 -44.18 -2.90
N ASN A 119 25.75 -44.43 -2.51
CA ASN A 119 25.29 -44.28 -1.13
C ASN A 119 25.33 -45.59 -0.34
N PHE A 120 25.31 -46.74 -1.02
CA PHE A 120 25.46 -48.07 -0.43
C PHE A 120 26.59 -48.86 -1.13
N PRO A 121 27.83 -48.80 -0.62
CA PRO A 121 28.96 -49.50 -1.21
C PRO A 121 28.79 -51.03 -1.09
N ALA A 122 29.27 -51.76 -2.10
CA ALA A 122 29.27 -53.22 -2.08
C ALA A 122 30.07 -53.76 -0.88
N GLY A 123 29.53 -54.78 -0.20
CA GLY A 123 30.15 -55.38 0.98
C GLY A 123 30.00 -54.57 2.28
N TYR A 124 29.18 -53.51 2.31
CA TYR A 124 28.83 -52.83 3.56
C TYR A 124 28.26 -53.84 4.58
N GLN A 125 28.90 -53.95 5.76
CA GLN A 125 28.57 -54.94 6.79
C GLN A 125 28.57 -56.39 6.27
N GLU A 126 29.46 -56.73 5.34
CA GLU A 126 29.54 -58.06 4.71
C GLU A 126 28.24 -58.48 3.99
N GLY A 127 27.40 -57.50 3.66
CA GLY A 127 26.16 -57.72 2.93
C GLY A 127 26.43 -58.31 1.55
N THR A 128 25.69 -59.37 1.22
CA THR A 128 25.73 -60.05 -0.08
C THR A 128 24.38 -59.89 -0.80
N GLN A 129 24.33 -60.25 -2.08
CA GLN A 129 23.09 -60.17 -2.88
C GLN A 129 22.43 -58.78 -2.88
N LEU A 130 23.25 -57.72 -2.91
CA LEU A 130 22.76 -56.35 -3.04
C LEU A 130 22.02 -56.21 -4.38
N SER A 131 20.75 -55.82 -4.32
CA SER A 131 19.94 -55.54 -5.49
C SER A 131 19.23 -54.20 -5.33
N PHE A 132 19.11 -53.46 -6.42
CA PHE A 132 18.28 -52.27 -6.51
C PHE A 132 17.61 -52.25 -7.87
N THR A 133 16.28 -52.26 -7.86
CA THR A 133 15.46 -52.15 -9.06
C THR A 133 14.58 -50.93 -8.94
N SER A 134 14.49 -50.15 -10.01
CA SER A 134 13.62 -48.99 -10.09
C SER A 134 12.73 -49.04 -11.31
N SER A 135 11.49 -48.62 -11.15
CA SER A 135 10.45 -48.65 -12.17
C SER A 135 9.52 -47.45 -12.03
N SER A 136 8.77 -47.16 -13.08
CA SER A 136 7.74 -46.13 -13.04
C SER A 136 6.53 -46.64 -13.81
N ALA A 137 5.37 -46.72 -13.15
CA ALA A 137 4.11 -47.03 -13.81
C ALA A 137 3.58 -45.88 -14.68
N ASN A 138 4.02 -44.64 -14.42
CA ASN A 138 3.43 -43.41 -14.98
C ASN A 138 4.41 -42.61 -15.85
N ASN A 139 5.17 -43.29 -16.72
CA ASN A 139 6.12 -42.65 -17.66
C ASN A 139 7.11 -41.64 -17.06
N GLY A 140 7.44 -41.81 -15.79
CA GLY A 140 8.39 -41.00 -15.05
C GLY A 140 7.75 -40.17 -13.96
N THR A 141 6.43 -39.91 -13.95
CA THR A 141 5.79 -39.08 -12.91
C THR A 141 6.06 -39.59 -11.50
N THR A 142 6.02 -40.91 -11.29
CA THR A 142 6.38 -41.54 -10.03
C THR A 142 7.40 -42.64 -10.31
N VAL A 143 8.52 -42.63 -9.61
CA VAL A 143 9.58 -43.64 -9.69
C VAL A 143 9.61 -44.39 -8.36
N ASP A 144 9.30 -45.68 -8.42
CA ASP A 144 9.36 -46.60 -7.31
C ASP A 144 10.65 -47.42 -7.39
N GLY A 145 11.25 -47.67 -6.23
CA GLY A 145 12.48 -48.43 -6.05
C GLY A 145 12.32 -49.48 -4.98
N VAL A 146 12.90 -50.65 -5.22
CA VAL A 146 13.04 -51.73 -4.23
C VAL A 146 14.52 -52.04 -4.12
N ALA A 147 15.06 -51.94 -2.91
CA ALA A 147 16.43 -52.32 -2.60
C ALA A 147 16.45 -53.48 -1.61
N SER A 148 17.28 -54.48 -1.86
CA SER A 148 17.44 -55.64 -0.98
C SER A 148 18.90 -55.97 -0.72
N VAL A 149 19.20 -56.51 0.46
CA VAL A 149 20.53 -57.01 0.83
C VAL A 149 20.41 -58.14 1.84
N ARG A 150 21.31 -59.12 1.74
CA ARG A 150 21.43 -60.24 2.68
C ARG A 150 22.59 -60.01 3.63
N VAL A 151 22.31 -59.87 4.93
CA VAL A 151 23.32 -59.60 5.96
C VAL A 151 23.62 -60.91 6.71
N PRO A 152 24.89 -61.33 6.84
CA PRO A 152 25.24 -62.50 7.65
C PRO A 152 25.11 -62.17 9.15
N ASN A 153 24.49 -63.08 9.89
CA ASN A 153 24.35 -62.97 11.35
C ASN A 153 25.66 -63.39 12.03
N LEU A 154 26.14 -62.59 12.98
CA LEU A 154 27.38 -62.83 13.70
C LEU A 154 27.23 -63.88 14.79
N VAL A 155 26.10 -63.87 15.51
CA VAL A 155 25.89 -64.74 16.67
C VAL A 155 24.77 -65.74 16.42
N MET A 156 23.68 -65.32 15.78
CA MET A 156 22.52 -66.16 15.50
C MET A 156 22.80 -67.26 14.48
N PHE A 157 23.93 -67.22 13.76
CA PHE A 157 24.39 -68.31 12.90
C PHE A 157 24.52 -69.64 13.66
N ILE A 158 25.01 -69.62 14.91
CA ILE A 158 25.16 -70.82 15.76
C ILE A 158 23.80 -71.46 16.09
N PHE A 159 22.73 -70.65 16.06
CA PHE A 159 21.35 -71.06 16.30
C PHE A 159 20.58 -71.40 15.01
N GLY A 160 21.28 -71.58 13.89
CA GLY A 160 20.69 -71.95 12.60
C GLY A 160 20.15 -70.78 11.77
N MET A 161 20.27 -69.54 12.25
CA MET A 161 19.86 -68.34 11.50
C MET A 161 21.10 -67.68 10.90
N ALA A 162 21.57 -68.19 9.76
CA ALA A 162 22.83 -67.77 9.17
C ALA A 162 22.85 -66.34 8.61
N HIS A 163 21.68 -65.79 8.24
CA HIS A 163 21.56 -64.48 7.62
C HIS A 163 20.17 -63.90 7.81
N THR A 164 20.06 -62.58 7.65
CA THR A 164 18.81 -61.82 7.58
C THR A 164 18.69 -61.15 6.22
N ASP A 165 17.55 -61.32 5.56
CA ASP A 165 17.23 -60.63 4.30
C ASP A 165 16.49 -59.32 4.61
N LEU A 166 17.12 -58.20 4.26
CA LEU A 166 16.56 -56.87 4.43
C LEU A 166 16.07 -56.34 3.09
N SER A 167 14.87 -55.77 3.08
CA SER A 167 14.29 -55.11 1.92
C SER A 167 13.67 -53.77 2.33
N VAL A 168 13.83 -52.77 1.47
CA VAL A 168 13.23 -51.45 1.61
C VAL A 168 12.59 -51.03 0.30
N THR A 169 11.50 -50.29 0.43
CA THR A 169 10.82 -49.64 -0.69
C THR A 169 11.02 -48.13 -0.58
N CYS A 170 11.26 -47.48 -1.70
CA CYS A 170 11.41 -46.03 -1.79
C CYS A 170 10.63 -45.52 -3.00
N THR A 171 10.04 -44.33 -2.89
CA THR A 171 9.26 -43.72 -3.96
C THR A 171 9.68 -42.27 -4.12
N SER A 172 9.76 -41.80 -5.37
CA SER A 172 9.97 -40.40 -5.71
C SER A 172 8.93 -39.96 -6.74
N ALA A 173 8.14 -38.94 -6.43
CA ALA A 173 7.16 -38.38 -7.36
C ALA A 173 7.62 -37.02 -7.91
N LEU A 174 7.17 -36.68 -9.12
CA LEU A 174 7.18 -35.32 -9.66
C LEU A 174 6.04 -34.56 -9.00
N ASP A 175 6.35 -33.84 -7.94
CA ASP A 175 5.41 -32.88 -7.39
C ASP A 175 5.97 -31.48 -7.65
N VAL A 176 5.51 -30.88 -8.75
CA VAL A 176 5.60 -29.42 -8.90
C VAL A 176 4.63 -28.87 -7.87
N THR A 177 5.18 -28.31 -6.79
CA THR A 177 4.35 -27.76 -5.72
C THR A 177 3.58 -26.55 -6.23
N ASN A 178 2.42 -26.29 -5.65
CA ASN A 178 1.72 -25.03 -5.93
C ASN A 178 2.59 -23.86 -5.45
N VAL A 179 2.60 -22.75 -6.19
CA VAL A 179 3.43 -21.60 -5.86
C VAL A 179 2.61 -20.32 -5.81
N ASP A 180 2.83 -19.55 -4.77
CA ASP A 180 2.35 -18.19 -4.62
C ASP A 180 3.55 -17.25 -4.63
N VAL A 181 3.58 -16.33 -5.58
CA VAL A 181 4.67 -15.38 -5.76
C VAL A 181 4.15 -13.96 -5.53
N THR A 182 4.70 -13.28 -4.54
CA THR A 182 4.46 -11.85 -4.28
C THR A 182 5.65 -11.05 -4.77
N MET A 183 5.46 -10.25 -5.81
CA MET A 183 6.50 -9.40 -6.37
C MET A 183 6.36 -7.99 -5.79
N VAL A 184 7.32 -7.59 -4.96
CA VAL A 184 7.46 -6.24 -4.43
C VAL A 184 8.43 -5.50 -5.34
N LEU A 185 7.89 -4.55 -6.11
CA LEU A 185 8.55 -3.98 -7.28
C LEU A 185 8.85 -2.51 -7.05
N ASP A 186 10.12 -2.17 -7.10
CA ASP A 186 10.56 -0.78 -7.08
C ASP A 186 10.09 -0.06 -8.35
N THR A 187 9.31 0.99 -8.16
CA THR A 187 8.81 1.87 -9.21
C THR A 187 9.18 3.32 -8.93
N THR A 188 10.27 3.55 -8.21
CA THR A 188 10.74 4.89 -7.82
C THR A 188 11.31 5.65 -9.01
N GLY A 189 11.53 6.95 -8.87
CA GLY A 189 12.01 7.80 -9.96
C GLY A 189 13.34 7.34 -10.56
N SER A 190 14.24 6.77 -9.76
CA SER A 190 15.53 6.23 -10.21
C SER A 190 15.39 5.05 -11.18
N MET A 191 14.23 4.38 -11.19
CA MET A 191 13.92 3.31 -12.15
C MET A 191 13.71 3.83 -13.57
N ASP A 192 13.52 5.14 -13.77
CA ASP A 192 13.47 5.75 -15.11
C ASP A 192 14.87 6.00 -15.69
N ASP A 193 15.92 5.92 -14.86
CA ASP A 193 17.29 6.10 -15.32
C ASP A 193 17.70 5.00 -16.31
N PRO A 194 18.53 5.33 -17.32
CA PRO A 194 19.15 4.33 -18.17
C PRO A 194 20.09 3.45 -17.36
N ILE A 195 20.17 2.17 -17.73
CA ILE A 195 21.12 1.22 -17.14
C ILE A 195 22.52 1.59 -17.64
N SER A 196 23.42 1.94 -16.72
CA SER A 196 24.84 2.13 -17.06
C SER A 196 25.51 0.76 -17.22
N ASP A 197 25.44 0.21 -18.42
CA ASP A 197 26.15 -1.02 -18.80
C ASP A 197 27.57 -0.75 -19.32
N GLY A 198 28.00 0.52 -19.32
CA GLY A 198 29.28 0.96 -19.91
C GLY A 198 29.31 0.89 -21.44
N LEU A 199 28.18 0.55 -22.09
CA LEU A 199 28.05 0.38 -23.55
C LEU A 199 27.18 1.45 -24.20
N GLY A 200 26.68 2.43 -23.43
CA GLY A 200 25.86 3.53 -23.94
C GLY A 200 24.41 3.15 -24.23
N GLY A 201 23.89 2.09 -23.60
CA GLY A 201 22.50 1.67 -23.77
C GLY A 201 21.48 2.71 -23.29
N THR A 202 20.30 2.73 -23.93
CA THR A 202 19.17 3.62 -23.59
C THR A 202 18.03 2.91 -22.86
N THR A 203 18.20 1.62 -22.53
CA THR A 203 17.16 0.85 -21.82
C THR A 203 17.08 1.35 -20.39
N THR A 204 15.90 1.84 -19.99
CA THR A 204 15.64 2.24 -18.61
C THR A 204 15.55 1.03 -17.69
N LYS A 205 15.89 1.22 -16.41
CA LYS A 205 15.82 0.15 -15.41
C LYS A 205 14.40 -0.46 -15.32
N ILE A 206 13.36 0.38 -15.38
CA ILE A 206 11.97 -0.09 -15.38
C ILE A 206 11.64 -0.92 -16.61
N ALA A 207 12.17 -0.59 -17.80
CA ALA A 207 11.98 -1.39 -19.00
C ALA A 207 12.63 -2.78 -18.89
N ALA A 208 13.82 -2.87 -18.31
CA ALA A 208 14.48 -4.15 -18.04
C ALA A 208 13.70 -4.99 -17.01
N LEU A 209 13.14 -4.37 -15.97
CA LEU A 209 12.28 -5.06 -15.00
C LEU A 209 11.05 -5.68 -15.69
N ARG A 210 10.36 -4.91 -16.54
CA ARG A 210 9.20 -5.42 -17.29
C ARG A 210 9.56 -6.65 -18.13
N ALA A 211 10.72 -6.63 -18.78
CA ALA A 211 11.22 -7.77 -19.55
C ALA A 211 11.54 -8.99 -18.66
N ALA A 212 12.21 -8.77 -17.53
CA ALA A 212 12.57 -9.84 -16.59
C ALA A 212 11.35 -10.50 -15.95
N MET A 213 10.31 -9.73 -15.64
CA MET A 213 9.03 -10.25 -15.16
C MET A 213 8.38 -11.19 -16.19
N LYS A 214 8.35 -10.80 -17.47
CA LYS A 214 7.78 -11.63 -18.54
C LYS A 214 8.54 -12.94 -18.69
N GLN A 215 9.87 -12.89 -18.62
CA GLN A 215 10.72 -14.10 -18.65
C GLN A 215 10.51 -15.00 -17.43
N PHE A 216 10.34 -14.41 -16.25
CA PHE A 216 9.99 -15.15 -15.03
C PHE A 216 8.69 -15.93 -15.20
N TYR A 217 7.63 -15.27 -15.69
CA TYR A 217 6.35 -15.93 -15.93
C TYR A 217 6.48 -17.08 -16.93
N ALA A 218 7.17 -16.87 -18.05
CA ALA A 218 7.40 -17.90 -19.05
C ALA A 218 8.11 -19.13 -18.43
N THR A 219 9.11 -18.90 -17.59
CA THR A 219 9.85 -19.98 -16.90
C THR A 219 8.95 -20.78 -15.97
N ILE A 220 8.17 -20.12 -15.10
CA ILE A 220 7.23 -20.81 -14.20
C ILE A 220 6.17 -21.56 -15.01
N LYS A 221 5.68 -20.97 -16.10
CA LYS A 221 4.68 -21.60 -16.97
C LYS A 221 5.24 -22.88 -17.60
N THR A 222 6.48 -22.84 -18.10
CA THR A 222 7.17 -24.04 -18.62
C THR A 222 7.35 -25.10 -17.55
N ALA A 223 7.78 -24.72 -16.34
CA ALA A 223 7.98 -25.66 -15.22
C ALA A 223 6.67 -26.33 -14.77
N SER A 224 5.55 -25.60 -14.85
CA SER A 224 4.21 -26.13 -14.51
C SER A 224 3.52 -26.90 -15.64
N ASN A 225 4.09 -26.92 -16.86
CA ASN A 225 3.43 -27.52 -18.02
C ASN A 225 3.26 -29.05 -17.83
N GLY A 226 2.07 -29.57 -18.10
CA GLY A 226 1.74 -30.98 -17.89
C GLY A 226 1.54 -31.39 -16.43
N THR A 227 1.50 -30.42 -15.49
CA THR A 227 1.26 -30.67 -14.06
C THR A 227 -0.09 -30.11 -13.60
N THR A 228 -0.58 -30.55 -12.44
CA THR A 228 -1.77 -29.98 -11.79
C THR A 228 -1.41 -28.82 -10.86
N ALA A 229 -0.16 -28.37 -10.86
CA ALA A 229 0.35 -27.33 -9.98
C ALA A 229 -0.23 -25.97 -10.33
N ARG A 230 -0.71 -25.25 -9.32
CA ARG A 230 -1.19 -23.87 -9.45
C ARG A 230 -0.03 -22.90 -9.25
N ALA A 231 0.09 -21.91 -10.13
CA ALA A 231 0.89 -20.71 -9.92
C ALA A 231 -0.01 -19.47 -9.77
N ARG A 232 0.17 -18.71 -8.70
CA ARG A 232 -0.49 -17.41 -8.48
C ARG A 232 0.53 -16.31 -8.29
N TYR A 233 0.16 -15.11 -8.74
CA TYR A 233 1.00 -13.93 -8.67
C TYR A 233 0.26 -12.81 -7.96
N SER A 234 0.98 -12.06 -7.15
CA SER A 234 0.56 -10.78 -6.58
C SER A 234 1.65 -9.76 -6.81
N PHE A 235 1.26 -8.49 -6.91
CA PHE A 235 2.16 -7.40 -7.22
C PHE A 235 1.96 -6.27 -6.23
N VAL A 236 3.07 -5.75 -5.73
CA VAL A 236 3.13 -4.59 -4.84
C VAL A 236 4.18 -3.62 -5.41
N PRO A 237 3.81 -2.81 -6.42
CA PRO A 237 4.63 -1.69 -6.85
C PRO A 237 4.71 -0.66 -5.72
N TYR A 238 5.91 -0.17 -5.43
CA TYR A 238 6.13 0.81 -4.38
C TYR A 238 6.99 1.99 -4.85
N ALA A 239 6.79 3.11 -4.18
CA ALA A 239 7.67 4.27 -4.19
C ALA A 239 7.66 4.85 -2.76
N GLN A 240 7.30 6.11 -2.57
CA GLN A 240 7.06 6.73 -1.26
C GLN A 240 5.75 6.27 -0.59
N THR A 241 4.90 5.55 -1.34
CA THR A 241 3.69 4.89 -0.86
C THR A 241 3.38 3.68 -1.76
N VAL A 242 2.23 3.02 -1.52
CA VAL A 242 1.69 1.91 -2.32
C VAL A 242 0.23 2.17 -2.70
N ASN A 243 -0.20 1.63 -3.83
CA ASN A 243 -1.57 1.77 -4.34
C ASN A 243 -2.43 0.54 -4.01
N VAL A 244 -2.79 0.42 -2.74
CA VAL A 244 -3.52 -0.72 -2.14
C VAL A 244 -4.89 -0.32 -1.59
N GLY A 245 -5.18 0.97 -1.49
CA GLY A 245 -6.36 1.50 -0.81
C GLY A 245 -7.68 1.03 -1.39
N LYS A 246 -7.78 0.86 -2.72
CA LYS A 246 -8.99 0.28 -3.33
C LYS A 246 -9.20 -1.19 -2.93
N ILE A 247 -8.12 -1.95 -2.72
CA ILE A 247 -8.18 -3.33 -2.22
C ILE A 247 -8.62 -3.34 -0.75
N VAL A 248 -8.03 -2.45 0.07
CA VAL A 248 -8.41 -2.29 1.48
C VAL A 248 -9.90 -1.93 1.61
N TYR A 249 -10.33 -0.88 0.90
CA TYR A 249 -11.72 -0.42 0.91
C TYR A 249 -12.70 -1.48 0.42
N ALA A 250 -12.37 -2.21 -0.66
CA ALA A 250 -13.21 -3.30 -1.16
C ALA A 250 -13.29 -4.50 -0.20
N THR A 251 -12.25 -4.71 0.62
CA THR A 251 -12.23 -5.78 1.61
C THR A 251 -13.08 -5.42 2.82
N ASN A 252 -12.86 -4.22 3.38
CA ASN A 252 -13.69 -3.68 4.43
C ASN A 252 -13.55 -2.14 4.49
N PRO A 253 -14.61 -1.37 4.15
CA PRO A 253 -14.58 0.10 4.24
C PRO A 253 -14.31 0.64 5.66
N ASP A 254 -14.61 -0.13 6.72
CA ASP A 254 -14.37 0.29 8.10
C ASP A 254 -12.88 0.28 8.48
N TRP A 255 -12.02 -0.28 7.61
CA TRP A 255 -10.56 -0.22 7.76
C TRP A 255 -9.96 1.11 7.28
N MET A 256 -10.77 2.02 6.75
CA MET A 256 -10.32 3.35 6.32
C MET A 256 -10.61 4.42 7.37
N ASP A 257 -9.66 5.35 7.56
CA ASP A 257 -9.82 6.54 8.40
C ASP A 257 -10.40 7.71 7.58
N TYR A 258 -11.57 8.18 8.00
CA TYR A 258 -12.31 9.29 7.38
C TYR A 258 -12.13 10.63 8.10
N THR A 259 -11.33 10.65 9.18
CA THR A 259 -11.19 11.80 10.07
C THR A 259 -9.78 12.38 10.08
N HIS A 260 -8.87 11.78 9.32
CA HIS A 260 -7.48 12.19 9.25
C HIS A 260 -7.31 13.65 8.82
N SER A 261 -6.26 14.27 9.35
CA SER A 261 -5.89 15.64 9.03
C SER A 261 -4.60 15.67 8.21
N TYR A 262 -4.59 16.44 7.14
CA TYR A 262 -3.47 16.53 6.19
C TYR A 262 -2.79 17.89 6.28
N GLN A 263 -1.49 17.94 5.97
CA GLN A 263 -0.79 19.20 5.77
C GLN A 263 -1.35 19.86 4.51
N SER A 264 -1.98 21.03 4.63
CA SER A 264 -2.77 21.59 3.53
C SER A 264 -2.75 23.12 3.54
N ARG A 265 -3.59 23.74 2.71
CA ARG A 265 -3.79 25.19 2.61
C ARG A 265 -5.27 25.57 2.71
N GLU A 266 -5.53 26.77 3.21
CA GLU A 266 -6.86 27.36 3.33
C GLU A 266 -6.90 28.74 2.69
N ALA A 267 -7.84 28.94 1.76
CA ALA A 267 -8.01 30.20 1.05
C ALA A 267 -8.51 31.30 1.99
N GLN A 268 -7.87 32.45 1.96
CA GLN A 268 -8.28 33.64 2.73
C GLN A 268 -9.03 34.62 1.83
N TRP A 269 -10.13 35.16 2.34
CA TRP A 269 -11.04 36.04 1.60
C TRP A 269 -11.25 37.36 2.33
N ARG A 270 -11.36 38.45 1.55
CA ARG A 270 -11.77 39.78 2.03
C ARG A 270 -13.04 40.20 1.30
N ASN A 271 -13.97 40.82 2.03
CA ASN A 271 -15.14 41.46 1.43
C ASN A 271 -14.74 42.83 0.88
N GLU A 272 -15.10 43.09 -0.37
CA GLU A 272 -14.93 44.38 -1.04
C GLU A 272 -16.23 44.83 -1.68
N THR A 273 -16.39 46.14 -1.83
CA THR A 273 -17.51 46.74 -2.54
C THR A 273 -17.41 46.44 -4.05
N ASP A 274 -18.47 45.89 -4.64
CA ASP A 274 -18.54 45.57 -6.07
C ASP A 274 -19.21 46.69 -6.86
N THR A 275 -18.41 47.67 -7.28
CA THR A 275 -18.85 48.79 -8.12
C THR A 275 -19.12 48.41 -9.57
N SER A 276 -18.84 47.17 -9.97
CA SER A 276 -19.16 46.67 -11.33
C SER A 276 -20.64 46.30 -11.49
N LYS A 277 -21.37 46.19 -10.37
CA LYS A 277 -22.80 45.88 -10.33
C LYS A 277 -23.61 47.15 -10.04
N PRO A 278 -24.89 47.19 -10.45
CA PRO A 278 -25.76 48.31 -10.07
C PRO A 278 -25.90 48.39 -8.54
N PRO A 279 -26.09 49.61 -7.97
CA PRO A 279 -26.38 49.78 -6.55
C PRO A 279 -27.60 48.95 -6.13
N VAL A 280 -27.54 48.30 -4.97
CA VAL A 280 -28.65 47.54 -4.37
C VAL A 280 -29.55 48.41 -3.49
N GLY A 281 -29.13 49.65 -3.23
CA GLY A 281 -29.88 50.62 -2.45
C GLY A 281 -29.14 51.95 -2.35
N TYR A 282 -29.63 52.81 -1.48
CA TYR A 282 -29.03 54.10 -1.18
C TYR A 282 -28.94 54.28 0.34
N THR A 283 -27.97 55.05 0.81
CA THR A 283 -27.78 55.33 2.24
C THR A 283 -28.92 56.17 2.82
N ASN A 284 -28.89 56.37 4.14
CA ASN A 284 -29.83 57.29 4.78
C ASN A 284 -29.71 58.71 4.18
N PRO A 285 -30.85 59.34 3.86
CA PRO A 285 -30.86 60.62 3.19
C PRO A 285 -30.22 61.74 4.03
N GLN A 286 -29.26 62.46 3.44
CA GLN A 286 -28.63 63.65 4.00
C GLN A 286 -29.34 64.89 3.49
N THR A 287 -30.14 65.52 4.35
CA THR A 287 -31.01 66.64 3.98
C THR A 287 -30.37 68.00 4.27
N GLN A 288 -30.43 68.89 3.28
CA GLN A 288 -30.03 70.28 3.39
C GLN A 288 -31.22 71.18 3.13
N ASN A 289 -31.41 72.21 3.96
CA ASN A 289 -32.41 73.25 3.71
C ASN A 289 -31.84 74.25 2.70
N VAL A 290 -32.65 74.63 1.72
CA VAL A 290 -32.28 75.66 0.73
C VAL A 290 -33.33 76.76 0.71
N ASP A 291 -32.87 77.99 0.50
CA ASP A 291 -33.71 79.17 0.33
C ASP A 291 -32.96 80.16 -0.57
N TYR A 292 -33.44 80.34 -1.79
CA TYR A 292 -32.82 81.22 -2.78
C TYR A 292 -33.87 81.87 -3.68
N TYR A 293 -33.44 82.83 -4.48
CA TYR A 293 -34.29 83.57 -5.40
C TYR A 293 -33.75 83.47 -6.82
N ASP A 294 -34.65 83.38 -7.80
CA ASP A 294 -34.30 83.59 -9.20
C ASP A 294 -33.92 85.04 -9.48
N THR A 295 -33.20 85.26 -10.58
CA THR A 295 -32.95 86.60 -11.12
C THR A 295 -34.29 87.28 -11.37
N TYR A 296 -34.49 88.46 -10.78
CA TYR A 296 -35.73 89.19 -10.96
C TYR A 296 -35.79 89.82 -12.36
N SER A 297 -36.99 89.85 -12.92
CA SER A 297 -37.31 90.54 -14.17
C SER A 297 -38.22 91.73 -13.89
N THR A 298 -38.28 92.68 -14.83
CA THR A 298 -39.19 93.83 -14.70
C THR A 298 -40.12 93.90 -15.89
N GLY A 299 -41.38 94.26 -15.63
CA GLY A 299 -42.31 94.68 -16.68
C GLY A 299 -41.86 95.97 -17.39
N PRO A 300 -42.67 96.49 -18.33
CA PRO A 300 -42.35 97.72 -19.03
C PRO A 300 -42.30 98.91 -18.07
N TYR A 301 -41.29 99.74 -18.24
CA TYR A 301 -41.12 100.96 -17.45
C TYR A 301 -42.04 102.08 -17.94
N THR A 302 -42.75 102.69 -17.01
CA THR A 302 -43.59 103.88 -17.24
C THR A 302 -42.94 105.10 -16.58
N THR A 303 -42.94 106.25 -17.25
CA THR A 303 -42.41 107.49 -16.67
C THR A 303 -43.40 108.04 -15.65
N VAL A 304 -42.95 108.25 -14.42
CA VAL A 304 -43.78 108.76 -13.32
C VAL A 304 -43.49 110.22 -12.98
N SER A 305 -42.29 110.69 -13.26
CA SER A 305 -41.92 112.09 -13.13
C SER A 305 -40.79 112.44 -14.09
N THR A 306 -40.80 113.68 -14.59
CA THR A 306 -39.76 114.21 -15.47
C THR A 306 -39.30 115.55 -14.93
N PHE A 307 -37.99 115.71 -14.83
CA PHE A 307 -37.33 116.92 -14.39
C PHE A 307 -36.39 117.42 -15.50
N THR A 308 -36.36 118.72 -15.73
CA THR A 308 -35.45 119.36 -16.67
C THR A 308 -34.31 120.06 -15.92
N SER A 309 -33.16 120.17 -16.57
CA SER A 309 -31.98 120.88 -16.03
C SER A 309 -31.34 120.25 -14.79
N LEU A 310 -31.46 118.93 -14.61
CA LEU A 310 -30.74 118.20 -13.57
C LEU A 310 -29.39 117.67 -14.07
N SER A 311 -28.42 117.50 -13.17
CA SER A 311 -27.22 116.71 -13.47
C SER A 311 -27.54 115.20 -13.43
N SER A 312 -26.73 114.38 -14.10
CA SER A 312 -26.88 112.91 -14.05
C SER A 312 -26.82 112.37 -12.62
N SER A 313 -25.96 112.93 -11.76
CA SER A 313 -25.83 112.53 -10.35
C SER A 313 -27.02 112.93 -9.47
N THR A 314 -27.63 114.09 -9.74
CA THR A 314 -28.85 114.52 -9.03
C THR A 314 -30.06 113.72 -9.51
N CYS A 315 -30.07 113.34 -10.79
CA CYS A 315 -31.09 112.46 -11.36
C CYS A 315 -31.09 111.08 -10.71
N SER A 316 -29.91 110.46 -10.52
CA SER A 316 -29.81 109.16 -9.82
C SER A 316 -30.17 109.28 -8.34
N SER A 317 -29.85 110.40 -7.68
CA SER A 317 -30.17 110.64 -6.26
C SER A 317 -31.66 110.85 -6.00
N ASN A 318 -32.42 111.27 -7.01
CA ASN A 318 -33.88 111.48 -6.92
C ASN A 318 -34.69 110.20 -7.20
N VAL A 319 -34.04 109.07 -7.49
CA VAL A 319 -34.71 107.78 -7.68
C VAL A 319 -35.27 107.32 -6.32
N PRO A 320 -36.60 107.15 -6.18
CA PRO A 320 -37.15 106.63 -4.94
C PRO A 320 -36.68 105.20 -4.67
N ASN A 321 -36.67 104.79 -3.40
CA ASN A 321 -36.40 103.40 -3.06
C ASN A 321 -37.49 102.49 -3.64
N SER A 322 -37.08 101.37 -4.24
CA SER A 322 -38.01 100.32 -4.67
C SER A 322 -38.74 99.71 -3.47
N GLY A 323 -39.98 99.25 -3.67
CA GLY A 323 -40.85 98.70 -2.63
C GLY A 323 -40.37 97.36 -2.03
N SER A 324 -41.13 96.75 -1.12
CA SER A 324 -40.80 95.39 -0.64
C SER A 324 -41.35 94.31 -1.57
N TRP A 325 -40.72 93.14 -1.60
CA TRP A 325 -41.24 91.97 -2.30
C TRP A 325 -42.40 91.36 -1.52
N THR A 326 -43.51 91.07 -2.20
CA THR A 326 -44.69 90.41 -1.66
C THR A 326 -45.05 89.18 -2.48
N ASN A 327 -45.75 88.21 -1.89
CA ASN A 327 -46.18 87.01 -2.61
C ASN A 327 -47.21 87.36 -3.69
N ASP A 328 -47.04 86.78 -4.87
CA ASP A 328 -47.88 87.05 -6.04
C ASP A 328 -48.57 85.77 -6.52
N GLY A 329 -49.67 85.43 -5.86
CA GLY A 329 -50.43 84.21 -6.14
C GLY A 329 -49.96 82.99 -5.35
N GLY A 330 -50.41 81.81 -5.81
CA GLY A 330 -50.21 80.53 -5.12
C GLY A 330 -48.80 79.95 -5.28
N THR A 331 -48.43 79.07 -4.35
CA THR A 331 -47.19 78.31 -4.41
C THR A 331 -47.32 77.09 -5.31
N THR A 332 -46.23 76.68 -5.95
CA THR A 332 -46.13 75.35 -6.61
C THR A 332 -45.08 74.51 -5.91
N SER A 333 -45.42 73.26 -5.56
CA SER A 333 -44.46 72.31 -5.00
C SER A 333 -43.94 71.37 -6.08
N THR A 334 -42.62 71.19 -6.11
CA THR A 334 -41.93 70.30 -7.04
C THR A 334 -41.14 69.27 -6.25
N ASN A 335 -41.36 67.99 -6.57
CA ASN A 335 -40.56 66.87 -6.05
C ASN A 335 -39.88 66.19 -7.24
N THR A 336 -38.59 66.45 -7.45
CA THR A 336 -37.80 65.83 -8.53
C THR A 336 -36.70 64.96 -7.95
N VAL A 337 -36.51 63.79 -8.57
CA VAL A 337 -35.39 62.89 -8.29
C VAL A 337 -34.46 62.92 -9.49
N GLU A 338 -33.19 63.19 -9.23
CA GLU A 338 -32.11 63.23 -10.21
C GLU A 338 -31.01 62.26 -9.80
N TYR A 339 -30.40 61.59 -10.76
CA TYR A 339 -29.21 60.76 -10.54
C TYR A 339 -27.99 61.52 -11.05
N LEU A 340 -27.07 61.84 -10.13
CA LEU A 340 -25.86 62.60 -10.43
C LEU A 340 -24.82 61.72 -11.17
N SER A 341 -23.86 62.36 -11.85
CA SER A 341 -22.80 61.67 -12.58
C SER A 341 -21.89 60.80 -11.70
N ASP A 342 -21.86 61.07 -10.39
CA ASP A 342 -21.14 60.30 -9.37
C ASP A 342 -21.97 59.16 -8.76
N GLY A 343 -23.19 58.91 -9.27
CA GLY A 343 -24.07 57.83 -8.85
C GLY A 343 -24.97 58.17 -7.65
N ARG A 344 -24.84 59.36 -7.04
CA ARG A 344 -25.71 59.78 -5.93
C ARG A 344 -27.12 60.09 -6.41
N ARG A 345 -28.11 59.75 -5.58
CA ARG A 345 -29.50 60.15 -5.79
C ARG A 345 -29.74 61.49 -5.10
N LYS A 346 -30.19 62.47 -5.87
CA LYS A 346 -30.54 63.82 -5.39
C LYS A 346 -32.05 64.00 -5.49
N THR A 347 -32.70 64.29 -4.37
CA THR A 347 -34.14 64.61 -4.35
C THR A 347 -34.33 66.07 -3.98
N ASN A 348 -34.94 66.86 -4.88
CA ASN A 348 -35.33 68.24 -4.60
C ASN A 348 -36.81 68.27 -4.25
N ALA A 349 -37.13 68.66 -3.02
CA ALA A 349 -38.48 68.95 -2.57
C ALA A 349 -38.58 70.46 -2.31
N LEU A 350 -38.91 71.22 -3.36
CA LEU A 350 -38.91 72.68 -3.35
C LEU A 350 -40.32 73.24 -3.49
N THR A 351 -40.58 74.31 -2.75
CA THR A 351 -41.75 75.15 -2.91
C THR A 351 -41.32 76.45 -3.61
N ASN A 352 -41.96 76.71 -4.74
CA ASN A 352 -41.74 77.90 -5.55
C ASN A 352 -42.86 78.90 -5.25
N GLN A 353 -42.49 80.04 -4.67
CA GLN A 353 -43.40 81.16 -4.40
C GLN A 353 -43.09 82.30 -5.36
N PRO A 354 -43.94 82.56 -6.36
CA PRO A 354 -43.85 83.78 -7.15
C PRO A 354 -44.01 85.00 -6.23
N GLN A 355 -43.16 86.00 -6.44
CA GLN A 355 -43.19 87.25 -5.71
C GLN A 355 -43.18 88.42 -6.70
N LYS A 356 -43.89 89.49 -6.33
CA LYS A 356 -43.86 90.75 -7.05
C LYS A 356 -43.36 91.88 -6.17
N GLN A 357 -42.77 92.87 -6.79
CA GLN A 357 -42.40 94.14 -6.18
C GLN A 357 -43.15 95.21 -6.97
N GLU A 358 -44.18 95.78 -6.38
CA GLU A 358 -45.13 96.66 -7.09
C GLU A 358 -44.46 97.91 -7.66
N TYR A 359 -43.41 98.40 -7.00
CA TYR A 359 -42.68 99.59 -7.41
C TYR A 359 -41.18 99.33 -7.49
N VAL A 360 -40.68 99.18 -8.71
CA VAL A 360 -39.25 99.18 -9.06
C VAL A 360 -38.94 100.49 -9.75
N TYR A 361 -38.10 101.32 -9.13
CA TYR A 361 -37.73 102.61 -9.70
C TYR A 361 -36.38 102.55 -10.40
N THR A 362 -36.30 103.25 -11.52
CA THR A 362 -35.06 103.53 -12.24
C THR A 362 -35.14 104.94 -12.83
N TYR A 363 -34.08 105.40 -13.48
CA TYR A 363 -34.08 106.65 -14.19
C TYR A 363 -33.53 106.48 -15.60
N SER A 364 -33.94 107.37 -16.51
CA SER A 364 -33.25 107.61 -17.76
C SER A 364 -32.86 109.07 -17.83
N TYR A 365 -31.61 109.34 -18.20
CA TYR A 365 -31.06 110.68 -18.32
C TYR A 365 -30.58 110.92 -19.76
N SER A 366 -30.89 112.10 -20.30
CA SER A 366 -30.41 112.53 -21.62
C SER A 366 -29.91 113.98 -21.54
N GLY A 367 -28.62 114.18 -21.81
CA GLY A 367 -27.94 115.49 -21.77
C GLY A 367 -26.45 115.35 -21.46
N PHE A 368 -25.67 116.41 -21.70
CA PHE A 368 -24.20 116.40 -21.52
C PHE A 368 -23.76 116.88 -20.12
N LEU A 369 -24.24 118.06 -19.67
CA LEU A 369 -23.95 118.64 -18.34
C LEU A 369 -25.20 118.79 -17.47
N TYR A 370 -26.28 119.29 -18.07
CA TYR A 370 -27.63 119.32 -17.51
C TYR A 370 -28.60 118.79 -18.56
N GLY A 371 -29.56 117.96 -18.15
CA GLY A 371 -30.37 117.19 -19.09
C GLY A 371 -31.77 116.87 -18.56
N THR A 372 -32.53 116.18 -19.39
CA THR A 372 -33.84 115.67 -19.01
C THR A 372 -33.68 114.38 -18.23
N CYS A 373 -34.14 114.38 -16.99
CA CYS A 373 -34.19 113.24 -16.10
C CYS A 373 -35.63 112.72 -16.04
N SER A 374 -35.86 111.47 -16.44
CA SER A 374 -37.16 110.81 -16.28
C SER A 374 -37.03 109.68 -15.27
N ILE A 375 -37.74 109.80 -14.15
CA ILE A 375 -37.91 108.70 -13.20
C ILE A 375 -38.96 107.76 -13.76
N LYS A 376 -38.59 106.49 -13.80
CA LYS A 376 -39.35 105.41 -14.40
C LYS A 376 -39.70 104.38 -13.34
N ARG A 377 -40.87 103.77 -13.50
CA ARG A 377 -41.42 102.75 -12.59
C ARG A 377 -41.89 101.52 -13.36
N ALA A 378 -41.55 100.35 -12.85
CA ALA A 378 -42.04 99.06 -13.33
C ALA A 378 -42.46 98.15 -12.16
N THR A 379 -43.12 97.05 -12.47
CA THR A 379 -43.34 95.94 -11.54
C THR A 379 -42.22 94.92 -11.70
N GLY A 380 -41.59 94.53 -10.60
CA GLY A 380 -40.60 93.46 -10.58
C GLY A 380 -41.25 92.11 -10.29
N TYR A 381 -40.75 91.05 -10.91
CA TYR A 381 -41.17 89.66 -10.69
C TYR A 381 -39.96 88.78 -10.39
N ARG A 382 -40.07 87.91 -9.39
CA ARG A 382 -39.09 86.86 -9.09
C ARG A 382 -39.80 85.64 -8.51
N VAL A 383 -39.08 84.54 -8.38
CA VAL A 383 -39.55 83.36 -7.66
C VAL A 383 -38.62 83.10 -6.48
N ARG A 384 -39.18 82.87 -5.29
CA ARG A 384 -38.45 82.33 -4.13
C ARG A 384 -38.57 80.82 -4.15
N HIS A 385 -37.45 80.13 -4.05
CA HIS A 385 -37.36 78.68 -3.96
C HIS A 385 -36.92 78.33 -2.54
N TYR A 386 -37.75 77.62 -1.79
CA TYR A 386 -37.39 77.15 -0.45
C TYR A 386 -37.87 75.73 -0.21
N GLY A 387 -37.13 74.97 0.59
CA GLY A 387 -37.45 73.58 0.87
C GLY A 387 -36.20 72.78 1.21
N THR A 388 -36.18 71.51 0.82
CA THR A 388 -35.10 70.59 1.14
C THR A 388 -34.51 69.95 -0.11
N VAL A 389 -33.18 69.87 -0.14
CA VAL A 389 -32.43 69.04 -1.08
C VAL A 389 -31.80 67.91 -0.30
N THR A 390 -32.03 66.68 -0.75
CA THR A 390 -31.56 65.48 -0.06
C THR A 390 -30.61 64.70 -0.96
N TYR A 391 -29.47 64.29 -0.41
CA TYR A 391 -28.46 63.48 -1.09
C TYR A 391 -28.39 62.10 -0.44
N GLU A 392 -28.37 61.06 -1.27
CA GLU A 392 -28.17 59.68 -0.83
C GLU A 392 -27.06 59.03 -1.64
N ASP A 393 -26.10 58.40 -0.96
CA ASP A 393 -24.98 57.72 -1.59
C ASP A 393 -25.40 56.30 -2.02
N PRO A 394 -24.94 55.83 -3.20
CA PRO A 394 -25.26 54.49 -3.68
C PRO A 394 -24.60 53.43 -2.80
N VAL A 395 -25.39 52.42 -2.40
CA VAL A 395 -24.91 51.23 -1.69
C VAL A 395 -24.73 50.11 -2.69
N TYR A 396 -23.50 49.67 -2.87
CA TYR A 396 -23.15 48.58 -3.77
C TYR A 396 -23.11 47.24 -3.03
N PRO A 397 -23.38 46.12 -3.74
CA PRO A 397 -23.22 44.80 -3.15
C PRO A 397 -21.76 44.52 -2.81
N THR A 398 -21.51 43.58 -1.89
CA THR A 398 -20.16 43.12 -1.57
C THR A 398 -19.79 41.89 -2.40
N LYS A 399 -18.56 41.84 -2.90
CA LYS A 399 -17.92 40.65 -3.48
C LYS A 399 -16.81 40.14 -2.56
N GLN A 400 -16.52 38.85 -2.64
CA GLN A 400 -15.35 38.26 -2.01
C GLN A 400 -14.15 38.31 -2.96
N VAL A 401 -13.00 38.72 -2.43
CA VAL A 401 -11.72 38.77 -3.15
C VAL A 401 -10.73 37.87 -2.43
N PHE A 402 -10.07 37.00 -3.19
CA PHE A 402 -9.01 36.14 -2.67
C PHE A 402 -7.80 36.98 -2.24
N THR A 403 -7.27 36.74 -1.05
CA THR A 403 -6.18 37.54 -0.46
C THR A 403 -4.89 36.76 -0.24
N GLY A 404 -4.95 35.42 -0.25
CA GLY A 404 -3.79 34.58 -0.03
C GLY A 404 -4.15 33.24 0.60
N TRP A 405 -3.13 32.52 1.04
CA TRP A 405 -3.25 31.21 1.67
C TRP A 405 -2.79 31.26 3.12
N VAL A 406 -3.42 30.45 3.95
CA VAL A 406 -2.85 30.00 5.23
C VAL A 406 -2.57 28.51 5.11
N TYR A 407 -1.31 28.14 5.17
CA TYR A 407 -0.83 26.77 5.16
C TYR A 407 -0.85 26.22 6.59
N LYS A 408 -1.56 25.12 6.81
CA LYS A 408 -1.77 24.51 8.12
C LYS A 408 -2.23 23.06 7.99
N LYS A 409 -2.19 22.31 9.10
CA LYS A 409 -2.84 21.00 9.15
C LYS A 409 -4.37 21.19 9.14
N ARG A 410 -5.07 20.55 8.20
CA ARG A 410 -6.53 20.68 8.01
C ARG A 410 -7.21 19.33 8.09
N LYS A 411 -8.41 19.33 8.67
CA LYS A 411 -9.31 18.18 8.71
C LYS A 411 -10.40 18.34 7.65
N PHE A 412 -10.80 17.23 7.03
CA PHE A 412 -11.82 17.21 5.97
C PHE A 412 -12.95 16.25 6.37
N ASP A 413 -13.70 16.63 7.41
CA ASP A 413 -14.74 15.82 8.07
C ASP A 413 -16.17 16.19 7.66
N GLY A 414 -16.35 16.77 6.47
CA GLY A 414 -17.66 17.06 5.88
C GLY A 414 -18.11 18.52 5.96
N VAL A 415 -17.37 19.38 6.66
CA VAL A 415 -17.57 20.84 6.61
C VAL A 415 -17.37 21.32 5.16
N GLU A 416 -18.26 22.17 4.64
CA GLU A 416 -18.21 22.68 3.26
C GLU A 416 -18.19 21.59 2.16
N ASN A 417 -18.91 20.47 2.34
CA ASN A 417 -18.92 19.31 1.43
C ASN A 417 -17.57 18.56 1.31
N GLN A 418 -16.62 18.82 2.20
CA GLN A 418 -15.30 18.18 2.20
C GLN A 418 -15.35 16.86 2.98
N ASN A 419 -16.03 15.84 2.44
CA ASN A 419 -16.18 14.53 3.09
C ASN A 419 -15.24 13.48 2.47
N LEU A 420 -14.24 13.02 3.21
CA LEU A 420 -13.30 11.97 2.75
C LEU A 420 -14.00 10.66 2.36
N LYS A 421 -15.17 10.35 2.92
CA LYS A 421 -15.95 9.18 2.53
C LYS A 421 -16.46 9.27 1.09
N ASN A 422 -16.82 10.47 0.62
CA ASN A 422 -17.23 10.70 -0.77
C ASN A 422 -16.05 10.49 -1.73
N TYR A 423 -14.87 11.01 -1.35
CA TYR A 423 -13.62 10.85 -2.10
C TYR A 423 -13.26 9.37 -2.30
N LEU A 424 -13.39 8.57 -1.23
CA LEU A 424 -13.14 7.12 -1.25
C LEU A 424 -14.18 6.35 -2.09
N ASN A 425 -15.43 6.79 -2.10
CA ASN A 425 -16.53 6.18 -2.87
C ASN A 425 -16.59 6.64 -4.34
N GLY A 426 -15.56 7.35 -4.83
CA GLY A 426 -15.49 7.83 -6.21
C GLY A 426 -16.47 8.97 -6.53
N GLN A 427 -17.08 9.58 -5.51
CA GLN A 427 -17.89 10.79 -5.68
C GLN A 427 -16.98 12.02 -5.70
N THR A 428 -17.45 13.08 -6.35
CA THR A 428 -16.70 14.34 -6.44
C THR A 428 -16.46 14.93 -5.06
N PHE A 429 -15.19 15.01 -4.67
CA PHE A 429 -14.74 15.76 -3.51
C PHE A 429 -14.33 17.16 -3.96
N VAL A 430 -15.00 18.19 -3.44
CA VAL A 430 -14.74 19.59 -3.80
C VAL A 430 -14.03 20.29 -2.64
N THR A 431 -12.93 20.96 -2.96
CA THR A 431 -12.10 21.69 -2.01
C THR A 431 -11.60 23.00 -2.62
N ARG A 432 -11.53 24.06 -1.82
CA ARG A 432 -11.00 25.36 -2.23
C ARG A 432 -9.49 25.45 -2.08
N THR A 433 -8.79 24.41 -2.52
CA THR A 433 -7.33 24.35 -2.56
C THR A 433 -6.78 24.60 -3.96
N GLY A 434 -7.62 24.93 -4.95
CA GLY A 434 -7.18 25.33 -6.29
C GLY A 434 -6.63 26.73 -6.35
N ASP A 435 -6.09 27.11 -7.51
CA ASP A 435 -5.43 28.41 -7.69
C ASP A 435 -6.40 29.56 -7.40
N ASN A 436 -5.91 30.58 -6.68
CA ASN A 436 -6.70 31.72 -6.21
C ASN A 436 -7.97 31.33 -5.43
N GLY A 437 -7.95 30.20 -4.72
CA GLY A 437 -9.10 29.73 -3.93
C GLY A 437 -10.17 29.01 -4.76
N ALA A 438 -9.89 28.66 -6.02
CA ALA A 438 -10.81 27.94 -6.88
C ALA A 438 -11.13 26.54 -6.34
N ASP A 439 -12.34 26.06 -6.66
CA ASP A 439 -12.79 24.71 -6.39
C ASP A 439 -11.99 23.69 -7.22
N GLN A 440 -11.51 22.63 -6.56
CA GLN A 440 -10.90 21.46 -7.21
C GLN A 440 -11.75 20.22 -6.96
N SER A 441 -12.04 19.50 -8.04
CA SER A 441 -12.71 18.19 -8.02
C SER A 441 -11.66 17.09 -8.01
N LEU A 442 -11.68 16.25 -6.96
CA LEU A 442 -10.67 15.22 -6.75
C LEU A 442 -11.26 13.81 -6.87
N VAL A 443 -10.47 12.88 -7.42
CA VAL A 443 -10.80 11.44 -7.48
C VAL A 443 -9.65 10.64 -6.89
N TRP A 444 -9.95 9.70 -6.00
CA TRP A 444 -8.93 8.92 -5.33
C TRP A 444 -8.21 7.93 -6.26
N ALA A 445 -6.91 8.11 -6.42
CA ALA A 445 -6.05 7.21 -7.19
C ALA A 445 -5.96 5.80 -6.57
N GLY A 446 -6.11 5.69 -5.24
CA GLY A 446 -6.08 4.43 -4.50
C GLY A 446 -4.86 4.25 -3.58
N CYS A 447 -3.95 5.22 -3.50
CA CYS A 447 -2.84 5.15 -2.54
C CYS A 447 -3.29 5.45 -1.10
N ILE A 448 -2.49 5.00 -0.13
CA ILE A 448 -2.78 5.18 1.30
C ILE A 448 -1.65 5.88 2.04
N GLU A 449 -1.97 6.50 3.17
CA GLU A 449 -1.04 6.61 4.27
C GLU A 449 -1.27 5.46 5.26
N GLU A 450 -0.18 5.03 5.90
CA GLU A 450 -0.19 3.96 6.87
C GLU A 450 -1.01 4.28 8.11
N ARG A 451 -1.30 3.21 8.87
CA ARG A 451 -1.89 3.28 10.20
C ARG A 451 -0.95 4.00 11.19
N ASP A 452 -1.42 4.18 12.42
CA ASP A 452 -0.63 4.85 13.45
C ASP A 452 0.75 4.24 13.64
N THR A 453 1.73 5.12 13.72
CA THR A 453 3.14 4.79 13.87
C THR A 453 3.59 5.09 15.30
N ILE A 454 4.67 4.44 15.72
CA ILE A 454 5.44 4.88 16.88
C ILE A 454 6.78 5.37 16.36
N ASN A 455 7.13 6.59 16.74
CA ASN A 455 8.43 7.17 16.44
C ASN A 455 9.49 6.58 17.38
N SER A 456 10.27 5.63 16.88
CA SER A 456 11.29 4.91 17.65
C SER A 456 12.56 4.70 16.84
N GLY A 457 13.71 4.74 17.51
CA GLY A 457 15.04 4.54 16.92
C GLY A 457 15.57 3.12 17.10
N ASP A 458 14.78 2.26 17.73
CA ASP A 458 15.16 0.91 18.11
C ASP A 458 14.11 -0.08 17.59
N VAL A 459 13.76 0.02 16.31
CA VAL A 459 12.78 -0.88 15.68
C VAL A 459 13.45 -2.19 15.32
N GLU A 460 12.95 -3.30 15.88
CA GLU A 460 13.46 -4.64 15.61
C GLU A 460 12.36 -5.70 15.71
N TYR A 461 12.61 -6.86 15.10
CA TYR A 461 11.78 -8.05 15.29
C TYR A 461 12.45 -8.99 16.28
N LYS A 462 11.84 -9.19 17.45
CA LYS A 462 12.35 -10.08 18.50
C LYS A 462 11.24 -10.84 19.17
N ASN A 463 11.53 -12.06 19.62
CA ASN A 463 10.57 -12.91 20.35
C ASN A 463 9.21 -13.08 19.63
N GLY A 464 9.22 -13.12 18.29
CA GLY A 464 8.02 -13.35 17.49
C GLY A 464 7.18 -12.09 17.18
N ALA A 465 7.59 -10.91 17.63
CA ALA A 465 6.86 -9.66 17.40
C ALA A 465 7.80 -8.48 17.08
N ILE A 466 7.24 -7.43 16.49
CA ILE A 466 7.93 -6.15 16.29
C ILE A 466 7.96 -5.37 17.61
N SER A 467 9.09 -4.76 17.91
CA SER A 467 9.34 -3.94 19.09
C SER A 467 9.78 -2.54 18.66
N PRO A 468 9.36 -1.47 19.36
CA PRO A 468 8.38 -1.42 20.46
C PRO A 468 6.98 -1.95 20.09
N SER A 469 6.28 -2.52 21.08
CA SER A 469 4.90 -2.99 20.88
C SER A 469 3.95 -1.84 20.58
N GLY A 470 2.91 -2.10 19.79
CA GLY A 470 1.89 -1.08 19.45
C GLY A 470 2.17 -0.33 18.15
N MET A 471 3.21 -0.69 17.40
CA MET A 471 3.47 -0.23 16.02
C MET A 471 2.46 -0.85 15.04
N LYS A 472 1.28 -0.24 14.96
CA LYS A 472 0.14 -0.76 14.19
C LYS A 472 0.37 -0.72 12.67
N ASP A 473 1.14 0.26 12.22
CA ASP A 473 1.67 0.36 10.87
C ASP A 473 2.49 -0.87 10.46
N LEU A 474 3.41 -1.32 11.33
CA LEU A 474 4.32 -2.43 11.04
C LEU A 474 3.72 -3.82 11.27
N ASP A 475 2.57 -3.91 11.96
CA ASP A 475 1.87 -5.17 12.16
C ASP A 475 1.27 -5.69 10.85
N ILE A 476 1.95 -6.63 10.22
CA ILE A 476 1.57 -7.23 8.93
C ILE A 476 0.30 -8.08 9.00
N ASP A 477 -0.13 -8.49 10.19
CA ASP A 477 -1.34 -9.30 10.38
C ASP A 477 -2.53 -8.49 10.87
N GLY A 478 -2.25 -7.47 11.67
CA GLY A 478 -3.24 -6.63 12.31
C GLY A 478 -4.13 -5.91 11.31
N VAL A 479 -5.42 -5.92 11.63
CA VAL A 479 -6.43 -5.07 10.99
C VAL A 479 -6.83 -3.94 11.96
N PRO A 480 -7.34 -2.80 11.46
CA PRO A 480 -7.85 -1.72 12.29
C PRO A 480 -8.97 -2.21 13.22
N SER A 481 -8.94 -1.79 14.48
CA SER A 481 -10.04 -2.04 15.45
C SER A 481 -11.14 -0.97 15.41
N SER A 482 -10.86 0.17 14.79
CA SER A 482 -11.78 1.29 14.56
C SER A 482 -11.32 2.07 13.33
N SER A 483 -12.17 2.97 12.82
CA SER A 483 -11.81 3.82 11.68
C SER A 483 -10.66 4.78 11.98
N GLU A 484 -10.51 5.28 13.21
CA GLU A 484 -9.40 6.18 13.59
C GLU A 484 -8.03 5.48 13.51
N ASP A 485 -8.03 4.16 13.67
CA ASP A 485 -6.88 3.27 13.50
C ASP A 485 -6.71 2.75 12.05
N GLY A 486 -7.54 3.26 11.14
CA GLY A 486 -7.59 2.84 9.74
C GLY A 486 -6.41 3.32 8.92
N TRP A 487 -6.27 2.72 7.74
CA TRP A 487 -5.46 3.31 6.67
C TRP A 487 -6.13 4.57 6.16
N ARG A 488 -5.32 5.56 5.76
CA ARG A 488 -5.83 6.87 5.37
C ARG A 488 -5.75 7.04 3.87
N PRO A 489 -6.71 7.72 3.22
CA PRO A 489 -6.56 8.07 1.81
C PRO A 489 -5.34 8.97 1.60
N TYR A 490 -4.45 8.55 0.72
CA TYR A 490 -3.38 9.43 0.23
C TYR A 490 -3.97 10.47 -0.72
N VAL A 491 -3.87 11.77 -0.37
CA VAL A 491 -4.49 12.92 -1.08
C VAL A 491 -3.46 13.97 -1.58
N PRO A 492 -2.70 13.66 -2.64
CA PRO A 492 -1.70 14.58 -3.22
C PRO A 492 -2.20 15.97 -3.54
N GLU A 493 -3.46 16.07 -3.97
CA GLU A 493 -4.04 17.30 -4.45
C GLU A 493 -4.33 18.30 -3.33
N LEU A 494 -4.41 17.82 -2.09
CA LEU A 494 -4.63 18.63 -0.89
C LEU A 494 -3.35 18.90 -0.10
N THR A 495 -2.22 18.29 -0.48
CA THR A 495 -1.06 18.22 0.39
C THR A 495 -0.04 19.32 0.10
N TYR A 496 0.16 20.20 1.08
CA TYR A 496 1.09 21.33 1.04
C TYR A 496 1.89 21.40 2.33
N PHE A 497 3.17 21.72 2.23
CA PHE A 497 4.05 21.93 3.37
C PHE A 497 4.31 23.41 3.62
N ARG A 498 4.49 23.78 4.88
CA ARG A 498 4.67 25.15 5.35
C ARG A 498 6.11 25.59 5.14
N THR A 499 6.28 26.78 4.59
CA THR A 499 7.58 27.41 4.40
C THR A 499 7.59 28.82 4.96
N TYR A 500 8.76 29.45 5.00
CA TYR A 500 8.92 30.88 5.16
C TYR A 500 10.12 31.35 4.34
N THR A 501 10.08 32.60 3.88
CA THR A 501 11.17 33.19 3.10
C THR A 501 12.00 34.12 3.97
N SER A 502 13.31 33.91 3.99
CA SER A 502 14.25 34.79 4.69
C SER A 502 15.44 35.08 3.78
N TYR A 503 15.76 36.36 3.58
CA TYR A 503 16.82 36.82 2.67
C TYR A 503 16.74 36.20 1.25
N GLY A 504 15.53 35.99 0.73
CA GLY A 504 15.29 35.40 -0.60
C GLY A 504 15.41 33.87 -0.67
N ASN A 505 15.74 33.19 0.43
CA ASN A 505 15.79 31.74 0.51
C ASN A 505 14.52 31.20 1.18
N VAL A 506 14.04 30.06 0.69
CA VAL A 506 12.85 29.37 1.23
C VAL A 506 13.29 28.30 2.22
N TYR A 507 12.72 28.34 3.43
CA TYR A 507 12.99 27.40 4.51
C TYR A 507 11.71 26.73 4.98
N TYR A 508 11.83 25.54 5.58
CA TYR A 508 10.69 24.86 6.23
C TYR A 508 10.23 25.63 7.47
N ASN A 509 8.92 25.77 7.64
CA ASN A 509 8.34 26.42 8.80
C ASN A 509 7.77 25.39 9.79
N SER A 510 8.30 25.39 11.01
CA SER A 510 7.88 24.47 12.08
C SER A 510 6.65 24.95 12.86
N ALA A 511 6.18 26.17 12.64
CA ALA A 511 4.97 26.68 13.27
C ALA A 511 3.72 25.95 12.73
N ASP A 512 2.63 25.95 13.50
CA ASP A 512 1.38 25.28 13.12
C ASP A 512 0.77 25.87 11.83
N THR A 513 1.01 27.15 11.59
CA THR A 513 0.51 27.90 10.44
C THR A 513 1.62 28.71 9.76
N SER A 514 1.47 28.96 8.46
CA SER A 514 2.30 29.88 7.69
C SER A 514 1.48 30.58 6.60
N SER A 515 1.83 31.82 6.25
CA SER A 515 1.32 32.50 5.05
C SER A 515 1.99 32.01 3.75
N GLU A 516 3.04 31.20 3.87
CA GLU A 516 3.83 30.68 2.77
C GLU A 516 3.90 29.15 2.82
N GLY A 517 3.94 28.52 1.65
CA GLY A 517 4.05 27.07 1.54
C GLY A 517 4.08 26.59 0.10
N LEU A 518 4.54 25.36 -0.06
CA LEU A 518 4.75 24.71 -1.34
C LEU A 518 3.96 23.40 -1.41
N LYS A 519 3.62 22.97 -2.62
CA LYS A 519 2.96 21.68 -2.84
C LYS A 519 3.98 20.57 -2.63
N SER A 520 3.64 19.55 -1.85
CA SER A 520 4.51 18.39 -1.68
C SER A 520 4.58 17.57 -2.97
N PHE A 521 5.77 17.09 -3.32
CA PHE A 521 5.89 16.12 -4.39
C PHE A 521 5.29 14.78 -3.93
N ALA A 522 4.43 14.23 -4.78
CA ALA A 522 3.63 13.06 -4.47
C ALA A 522 3.62 12.13 -5.68
N SER A 523 3.63 10.83 -5.43
CA SER A 523 3.51 9.81 -6.46
C SER A 523 2.64 8.67 -5.97
N CYS A 524 1.81 8.12 -6.85
CA CYS A 524 0.98 6.97 -6.56
C CYS A 524 1.29 5.86 -7.57
N PRO A 525 1.96 4.77 -7.14
CA PRO A 525 2.32 3.67 -8.04
C PRO A 525 1.12 3.01 -8.71
N LYS A 526 1.40 2.14 -9.68
CA LYS A 526 0.36 1.29 -10.29
C LYS A 526 -0.41 0.52 -9.20
N PRO A 527 -1.75 0.38 -9.31
CA PRO A 527 -2.54 -0.41 -8.37
C PRO A 527 -1.93 -1.79 -8.11
N ALA A 528 -1.78 -2.12 -6.83
CA ALA A 528 -1.36 -3.44 -6.39
C ALA A 528 -2.40 -4.50 -6.78
N GLN A 529 -2.00 -5.77 -6.76
CA GLN A 529 -2.88 -6.88 -7.07
C GLN A 529 -2.68 -8.01 -6.07
N LEU A 530 -3.78 -8.51 -5.49
CA LEU A 530 -3.78 -9.70 -4.65
C LEU A 530 -3.45 -10.96 -5.45
N LEU A 531 -3.12 -12.05 -4.75
CA LEU A 531 -2.76 -13.34 -5.35
C LEU A 531 -3.87 -13.87 -6.25
N LYS A 532 -3.57 -14.00 -7.55
CA LYS A 532 -4.47 -14.56 -8.56
C LYS A 532 -3.69 -15.43 -9.55
N SER A 533 -4.31 -16.48 -10.08
CA SER A 533 -3.81 -17.13 -11.29
C SER A 533 -3.99 -16.19 -12.48
N MET A 534 -2.96 -16.03 -13.29
CA MET A 534 -2.97 -15.09 -14.43
C MET A 534 -2.59 -15.82 -15.71
N THR A 535 -3.18 -15.38 -16.82
CA THR A 535 -2.71 -15.67 -18.17
C THR A 535 -1.45 -14.87 -18.47
N GLU A 536 -0.73 -15.27 -19.52
CA GLU A 536 0.47 -14.57 -19.97
C GLU A 536 0.16 -13.11 -20.36
N THR A 537 -0.96 -12.90 -21.05
CA THR A 537 -1.42 -11.57 -21.46
C THR A 537 -1.78 -10.68 -20.26
N GLU A 538 -2.49 -11.22 -19.25
CA GLU A 538 -2.79 -10.46 -18.03
C GLU A 538 -1.50 -10.07 -17.29
N PHE A 539 -0.57 -11.01 -17.15
CA PHE A 539 0.70 -10.78 -16.47
C PHE A 539 1.56 -9.75 -17.21
N ALA A 540 1.70 -9.90 -18.53
CA ALA A 540 2.44 -8.98 -19.38
C ALA A 540 1.83 -7.56 -19.37
N SER A 541 0.50 -7.45 -19.44
CA SER A 541 -0.20 -6.16 -19.34
C SER A 541 -0.02 -5.50 -17.96
N TYR A 542 0.03 -6.29 -16.89
CA TYR A 542 0.38 -5.76 -15.58
C TYR A 542 1.82 -5.21 -15.58
N ALA A 543 2.79 -5.98 -16.04
CA ALA A 543 4.19 -5.54 -16.13
C ALA A 543 4.31 -4.26 -16.97
N ASP A 544 3.72 -4.21 -18.16
CA ASP A 544 3.89 -3.11 -19.11
C ASP A 544 3.38 -1.75 -18.61
N GLY A 545 2.41 -1.74 -17.70
CA GLY A 545 1.92 -0.49 -17.12
C GLY A 545 2.64 -0.01 -15.86
N LEU A 546 3.74 -0.65 -15.43
CA LEU A 546 4.55 -0.15 -14.30
C LEU A 546 5.30 1.12 -14.71
N VAL A 547 5.14 2.24 -14.01
CA VAL A 547 5.79 3.52 -14.34
C VAL A 547 6.68 3.96 -13.20
N ALA A 548 7.88 4.47 -13.51
CA ALA A 548 8.85 4.96 -12.54
C ALA A 548 8.49 6.40 -12.09
N SER A 549 8.34 6.61 -10.78
CA SER A 549 8.04 7.90 -10.16
C SER A 549 8.18 7.84 -8.64
N GLY A 550 8.52 8.95 -7.99
CA GLY A 550 8.51 9.03 -6.52
C GLY A 550 9.86 8.73 -5.85
N GLY A 551 9.92 8.93 -4.54
CA GLY A 551 11.07 8.62 -3.68
C GLY A 551 11.10 7.16 -3.20
N THR A 552 12.27 6.70 -2.74
CA THR A 552 12.55 5.28 -2.51
C THR A 552 12.40 4.88 -1.04
N TYR A 553 11.24 4.28 -0.69
CA TYR A 553 10.93 3.79 0.65
C TYR A 553 10.81 2.27 0.64
N HIS A 554 11.87 1.56 1.08
CA HIS A 554 11.88 0.09 1.06
C HIS A 554 10.90 -0.53 2.07
N ASP A 555 10.73 0.13 3.22
CA ASP A 555 9.90 -0.38 4.31
C ASP A 555 8.43 -0.48 3.89
N ILE A 556 7.85 0.52 3.23
CA ILE A 556 6.45 0.47 2.78
C ILE A 556 6.20 -0.63 1.74
N GLY A 557 7.13 -0.83 0.80
CA GLY A 557 7.03 -1.89 -0.20
C GLY A 557 7.08 -3.28 0.45
N MET A 558 8.06 -3.50 1.32
CA MET A 558 8.20 -4.77 2.05
C MET A 558 7.00 -5.02 2.99
N LEU A 559 6.51 -3.98 3.66
CA LEU A 559 5.35 -4.03 4.56
C LEU A 559 4.12 -4.60 3.86
N TRP A 560 3.76 -4.04 2.71
CA TRP A 560 2.60 -4.51 1.94
C TRP A 560 2.85 -5.83 1.22
N GLY A 561 4.09 -6.12 0.82
CA GLY A 561 4.48 -7.46 0.40
C GLY A 561 4.20 -8.50 1.49
N GLY A 562 4.53 -8.20 2.74
CA GLY A 562 4.22 -9.02 3.91
C GLY A 562 2.73 -9.19 4.14
N ARG A 563 1.95 -8.10 4.12
CA ARG A 563 0.48 -8.14 4.27
C ARG A 563 -0.19 -9.01 3.19
N PHE A 564 0.27 -8.91 1.94
CA PHE A 564 -0.26 -9.70 0.81
C PHE A 564 0.14 -11.17 0.86
N SER A 565 1.24 -11.50 1.55
CA SER A 565 1.74 -12.88 1.69
C SER A 565 1.30 -13.57 2.98
N SER A 566 0.72 -12.84 3.94
CA SER A 566 0.44 -13.38 5.27
C SER A 566 -0.79 -14.29 5.29
N SER A 567 -0.61 -15.51 5.81
CA SER A 567 -1.70 -16.46 6.05
C SER A 567 -2.59 -16.10 7.23
N THR A 568 -2.19 -15.14 8.06
CA THR A 568 -2.94 -14.68 9.24
C THR A 568 -3.40 -13.23 9.14
N GLY A 569 -3.04 -12.54 8.05
CA GLY A 569 -3.28 -11.11 7.90
C GLY A 569 -4.59 -10.73 7.20
N PRO A 570 -4.71 -9.45 6.79
CA PRO A 570 -5.94 -8.87 6.24
C PRO A 570 -6.48 -9.61 5.00
N PHE A 571 -5.59 -10.23 4.22
CA PHE A 571 -5.94 -10.94 2.98
C PHE A 571 -5.78 -12.46 3.11
N SER A 572 -5.80 -12.97 4.33
CA SER A 572 -5.63 -14.40 4.65
C SER A 572 -6.59 -15.30 3.88
N ALA A 573 -7.82 -14.87 3.61
CA ALA A 573 -8.78 -15.62 2.80
C ALA A 573 -8.24 -15.91 1.38
N THR A 574 -7.58 -14.94 0.74
CA THR A 574 -6.95 -15.12 -0.57
C THR A 574 -5.70 -15.99 -0.46
N VAL A 575 -4.84 -15.73 0.52
CA VAL A 575 -3.59 -16.46 0.73
C VAL A 575 -3.85 -17.94 1.03
N ASN A 576 -4.84 -18.25 1.86
CA ASN A 576 -5.17 -19.59 2.31
C ASN A 576 -6.11 -20.36 1.37
N ALA A 577 -6.46 -19.80 0.20
CA ALA A 577 -7.30 -20.49 -0.77
C ALA A 577 -6.63 -21.81 -1.22
N SER A 578 -7.23 -22.93 -0.85
CA SER A 578 -6.70 -24.27 -1.12
C SER A 578 -6.49 -24.51 -2.62
N PRO A 579 -5.38 -25.14 -3.03
CA PRO A 579 -5.18 -25.54 -4.41
C PRO A 579 -6.07 -26.75 -4.74
N ALA A 580 -6.45 -26.88 -6.01
CA ALA A 580 -7.36 -27.94 -6.48
C ALA A 580 -6.80 -29.36 -6.28
N ASN A 581 -5.47 -29.50 -6.29
CA ASN A 581 -4.77 -30.77 -6.06
C ASN A 581 -4.54 -31.10 -4.57
N GLY A 582 -4.90 -30.21 -3.64
CA GLY A 582 -4.74 -30.41 -2.20
C GLY A 582 -3.29 -30.39 -1.68
N LEU A 583 -2.31 -30.09 -2.54
CA LEU A 583 -0.89 -30.14 -2.22
C LEU A 583 -0.40 -28.86 -1.52
N TYR A 584 0.78 -28.94 -0.90
CA TYR A 584 1.44 -27.81 -0.26
C TYR A 584 1.67 -26.64 -1.23
N VAL A 585 1.60 -25.41 -0.69
CA VAL A 585 1.84 -24.18 -1.44
C VAL A 585 3.14 -23.53 -0.96
N GLY A 586 4.14 -23.46 -1.83
CA GLY A 586 5.36 -22.68 -1.61
C GLY A 586 5.06 -21.18 -1.72
N ARG A 587 5.34 -20.42 -0.66
CA ARG A 587 5.14 -18.96 -0.62
C ARG A 587 6.46 -18.24 -0.78
N HIS A 588 6.53 -17.39 -1.79
CA HIS A 588 7.73 -16.67 -2.18
C HIS A 588 7.43 -15.18 -2.30
N LEU A 589 8.26 -14.34 -1.67
CA LEU A 589 8.23 -12.90 -1.86
C LEU A 589 9.51 -12.49 -2.58
N ILE A 590 9.40 -11.82 -3.71
CA ILE A 590 10.53 -11.29 -4.47
C ILE A 590 10.53 -9.78 -4.28
N PHE A 591 11.51 -9.27 -3.54
CA PHE A 591 11.77 -7.85 -3.35
C PHE A 591 12.87 -7.42 -4.31
N MET A 592 12.61 -6.36 -5.06
CA MET A 592 13.58 -5.74 -5.94
C MET A 592 13.70 -4.25 -5.62
N THR A 593 14.92 -3.73 -5.72
CA THR A 593 15.22 -2.31 -5.68
C THR A 593 16.41 -1.97 -6.56
N ASP A 594 16.43 -0.76 -7.12
CA ASP A 594 17.59 -0.26 -7.86
C ASP A 594 18.60 0.54 -7.02
N GLY A 595 18.39 0.65 -5.71
CA GLY A 595 19.23 1.58 -4.98
C GLY A 595 18.95 1.75 -3.51
N ILE A 596 19.47 2.86 -3.02
CA ILE A 596 19.56 3.21 -1.61
C ILE A 596 18.22 3.78 -1.18
N MET A 597 17.81 3.45 0.04
CA MET A 597 16.64 4.08 0.63
C MET A 597 16.87 5.59 0.79
N GLN A 598 15.98 6.36 0.17
CA GLN A 598 16.08 7.81 0.11
C GLN A 598 14.74 8.45 0.47
N PRO A 599 14.35 8.39 1.77
CA PRO A 599 13.21 9.14 2.25
C PRO A 599 13.44 10.64 2.07
N GLY A 600 12.40 11.36 1.70
CA GLY A 600 12.46 12.80 1.44
C GLY A 600 11.63 13.58 2.45
N VAL A 601 12.16 14.72 2.88
CA VAL A 601 11.65 15.45 4.06
C VAL A 601 10.39 16.26 3.73
N ASP A 602 10.24 16.65 2.47
CA ASP A 602 9.13 17.42 1.90
C ASP A 602 8.22 16.59 0.97
N LEU A 603 8.60 15.32 0.75
CA LEU A 603 7.79 14.36 0.03
C LEU A 603 6.54 14.04 0.82
N TYR A 604 5.44 13.89 0.11
CA TYR A 604 4.26 13.27 0.69
C TYR A 604 4.42 11.74 0.60
N SER A 605 4.62 11.07 1.73
CA SER A 605 4.88 9.62 1.81
C SER A 605 3.69 8.87 2.43
N ALA A 606 3.78 7.55 2.56
CA ALA A 606 2.84 6.76 3.36
C ALA A 606 2.84 7.16 4.85
N TYR A 607 3.79 7.99 5.30
CA TYR A 607 3.91 8.49 6.66
C TYR A 607 3.63 9.99 6.77
N GLY A 608 2.92 10.56 5.79
CA GLY A 608 2.59 12.00 5.75
C GLY A 608 3.72 12.81 5.11
N VAL A 609 3.78 14.11 5.45
CA VAL A 609 4.90 14.97 5.09
C VAL A 609 5.90 14.96 6.24
N GLU A 610 7.04 14.30 6.04
CA GLU A 610 8.00 13.95 7.09
C GLU A 610 8.37 15.12 8.01
N VAL A 611 8.74 16.29 7.45
CA VAL A 611 9.15 17.49 8.20
C VAL A 611 8.05 18.04 9.14
N HIS A 612 6.80 17.67 8.91
CA HIS A 612 5.65 18.16 9.68
C HIS A 612 4.95 17.07 10.51
N ASP A 613 4.78 15.89 9.95
CA ASP A 613 4.01 14.82 10.58
C ASP A 613 4.85 13.96 11.53
N LYS A 614 6.18 13.90 11.33
CA LYS A 614 7.13 13.33 12.31
C LYS A 614 6.74 11.92 12.78
N ARG A 615 6.16 11.14 11.86
CA ARG A 615 5.58 9.82 12.13
C ARG A 615 6.66 8.76 12.30
N VAL A 616 7.83 8.94 11.71
CA VAL A 616 8.98 8.01 11.79
C VAL A 616 10.13 8.58 12.62
N THR A 617 10.42 9.87 12.50
CA THR A 617 11.52 10.59 13.19
C THR A 617 11.01 11.73 14.06
N SER A 618 11.73 12.09 15.14
CA SER A 618 11.28 13.08 16.14
C SER A 618 11.23 14.51 15.63
N ASP A 619 12.00 14.81 14.59
CA ASP A 619 12.11 16.13 13.98
C ASP A 619 11.63 16.17 12.53
N GLY A 620 11.39 15.01 11.91
CA GLY A 620 10.99 14.91 10.51
C GLY A 620 12.15 14.92 9.53
N PHE A 621 13.41 14.99 10.01
CA PHE A 621 14.58 15.22 9.16
C PHE A 621 15.77 14.31 9.52
N SER A 622 16.19 14.28 10.79
CA SER A 622 17.39 13.55 11.21
C SER A 622 17.15 12.04 11.19
N ASP A 623 18.16 11.28 10.78
CA ASP A 623 18.18 9.81 10.78
C ASP A 623 17.08 9.13 9.97
N GLN A 624 16.38 9.84 9.06
CA GLN A 624 15.25 9.29 8.30
C GLN A 624 15.59 7.97 7.61
N THR A 625 16.67 7.94 6.81
CA THR A 625 17.11 6.70 6.14
C THR A 625 17.37 5.57 7.12
N GLN A 626 18.02 5.85 8.26
CA GLN A 626 18.34 4.84 9.26
C GLN A 626 17.06 4.25 9.87
N ARG A 627 16.08 5.10 10.18
CA ARG A 627 14.83 4.73 10.83
C ARG A 627 13.95 3.88 9.93
N HIS A 628 13.80 4.28 8.67
CA HIS A 628 13.16 3.43 7.66
C HIS A 628 13.93 2.11 7.44
N THR A 629 15.26 2.10 7.58
CA THR A 629 16.09 0.88 7.42
C THR A 629 15.82 -0.13 8.52
N GLN A 630 15.73 0.33 9.77
CA GLN A 630 15.37 -0.52 10.90
C GLN A 630 13.98 -1.13 10.72
N ARG A 631 13.01 -0.32 10.28
CA ARG A 631 11.64 -0.76 9.99
C ARG A 631 11.61 -1.81 8.88
N PHE A 632 12.28 -1.56 7.76
CA PHE A 632 12.45 -2.52 6.67
C PHE A 632 12.98 -3.88 7.17
N LYS A 633 14.06 -3.87 7.96
CA LYS A 633 14.67 -5.09 8.50
C LYS A 633 13.73 -5.85 9.43
N ALA A 634 13.04 -5.15 10.33
CA ALA A 634 12.07 -5.76 11.24
C ALA A 634 10.93 -6.45 10.47
N ILE A 635 10.43 -5.82 9.40
CA ILE A 635 9.42 -6.41 8.52
C ILE A 635 9.98 -7.67 7.83
N CYS A 636 11.20 -7.63 7.29
CA CYS A 636 11.82 -8.78 6.63
C CYS A 636 11.88 -10.02 7.57
N GLU A 637 12.31 -9.82 8.82
CA GLU A 637 12.35 -10.91 9.81
C GLU A 637 10.94 -11.41 10.16
N SER A 638 9.97 -10.50 10.29
CA SER A 638 8.56 -10.87 10.52
C SER A 638 7.95 -11.66 9.37
N ILE A 639 8.37 -11.42 8.13
CA ILE A 639 7.90 -12.19 6.97
C ILE A 639 8.56 -13.57 6.94
N LYS A 640 9.87 -13.64 7.18
CA LYS A 640 10.63 -14.90 7.23
C LYS A 640 10.11 -15.83 8.34
N SER A 641 9.77 -15.29 9.50
CA SER A 641 9.23 -16.08 10.62
C SER A 641 7.90 -16.77 10.30
N LYS A 642 7.16 -16.28 9.29
CA LYS A 642 5.92 -16.87 8.78
C LYS A 642 6.12 -17.95 7.73
N GLY A 643 7.37 -18.35 7.46
CA GLY A 643 7.70 -19.38 6.47
C GLY A 643 7.58 -18.91 5.02
N VAL A 644 7.53 -17.59 4.78
CA VAL A 644 7.63 -17.01 3.43
C VAL A 644 9.11 -16.89 3.06
N ARG A 645 9.48 -17.45 1.90
CA ARG A 645 10.85 -17.31 1.40
C ARG A 645 11.01 -15.96 0.73
N VAL A 646 11.87 -15.11 1.30
CA VAL A 646 12.18 -13.77 0.79
C VAL A 646 13.38 -13.83 -0.15
N TRP A 647 13.20 -13.37 -1.38
CA TRP A 647 14.21 -13.16 -2.40
C TRP A 647 14.49 -11.67 -2.55
N VAL A 648 15.76 -11.28 -2.63
CA VAL A 648 16.15 -9.88 -2.79
C VAL A 648 17.02 -9.72 -4.03
N ILE A 649 16.68 -8.79 -4.89
CA ILE A 649 17.45 -8.42 -6.08
C ILE A 649 17.86 -6.96 -5.96
N ALA A 650 19.17 -6.72 -5.84
CA ALA A 650 19.77 -5.39 -5.97
C ALA A 650 20.09 -5.13 -7.44
N PHE A 651 19.45 -4.14 -8.06
CA PHE A 651 19.56 -3.86 -9.49
C PHE A 651 20.31 -2.55 -9.76
N SER A 652 21.29 -2.55 -10.66
CA SER A 652 22.12 -1.38 -10.95
C SER A 652 22.79 -0.74 -9.71
N THR A 653 22.92 -1.50 -8.62
CA THR A 653 23.45 -1.06 -7.33
C THR A 653 24.15 -2.20 -6.58
N ALA A 654 24.87 -1.86 -5.52
CA ALA A 654 25.54 -2.82 -4.65
C ALA A 654 24.56 -3.51 -3.69
N LEU A 655 24.80 -4.80 -3.41
CA LEU A 655 24.05 -5.54 -2.39
C LEU A 655 24.60 -5.22 -0.99
N THR A 656 23.92 -4.30 -0.31
CA THR A 656 24.20 -3.91 1.08
C THR A 656 23.95 -5.04 2.07
N ASP A 657 24.51 -4.92 3.28
CA ASP A 657 24.24 -5.88 4.36
C ASP A 657 22.76 -5.91 4.75
N ASP A 658 22.07 -4.76 4.73
CA ASP A 658 20.65 -4.70 5.06
C ASP A 658 19.78 -5.47 4.05
N LEU A 659 20.08 -5.33 2.75
CA LEU A 659 19.39 -6.09 1.69
C LEU A 659 19.73 -7.60 1.77
N ARG A 660 20.98 -7.94 2.03
CA ARG A 660 21.43 -9.33 2.20
C ARG A 660 20.80 -10.00 3.42
N ASN A 661 20.71 -9.30 4.55
CA ASN A 661 20.11 -9.82 5.79
C ASN A 661 18.58 -9.95 5.67
N CYS A 662 17.93 -9.08 4.90
CA CYS A 662 16.51 -9.21 4.60
C CYS A 662 16.18 -10.51 3.84
N ALA A 663 17.04 -10.92 2.91
CA ALA A 663 16.85 -12.13 2.12
C ALA A 663 16.88 -13.40 2.99
N SER A 664 16.17 -14.43 2.53
CA SER A 664 16.37 -15.79 3.05
C SER A 664 17.74 -16.34 2.63
N ALA A 665 18.20 -17.41 3.29
CA ALA A 665 19.46 -18.05 2.97
C ALA A 665 19.53 -18.44 1.48
N ASN A 666 20.62 -18.04 0.81
CA ASN A 666 20.86 -18.24 -0.64
C ASN A 666 19.76 -17.61 -1.53
N SER A 667 19.21 -16.46 -1.14
CA SER A 667 18.13 -15.77 -1.87
C SER A 667 18.42 -14.31 -2.23
N SER A 668 19.67 -13.85 -2.13
CA SER A 668 20.06 -12.48 -2.49
C SER A 668 20.88 -12.45 -3.78
N PHE A 669 20.58 -11.52 -4.68
CA PHE A 669 21.24 -11.41 -5.99
C PHE A 669 21.63 -9.96 -6.31
N VAL A 670 22.67 -9.81 -7.13
CA VAL A 670 23.08 -8.54 -7.76
C VAL A 670 22.86 -8.65 -9.26
N SER A 671 22.28 -7.61 -9.85
CA SER A 671 22.09 -7.47 -11.28
C SER A 671 22.61 -6.11 -11.73
N LEU A 672 23.70 -6.07 -12.49
CA LEU A 672 24.29 -4.80 -12.97
C LEU A 672 23.75 -4.37 -14.33
N ASN A 673 23.06 -5.26 -15.05
CA ASN A 673 22.48 -5.00 -16.36
C ASN A 673 21.23 -5.86 -16.61
N SER A 674 20.53 -5.61 -17.72
CA SER A 674 19.31 -6.31 -18.11
C SER A 674 19.49 -7.83 -18.23
N GLN A 675 20.64 -8.29 -18.76
CA GLN A 675 20.90 -9.71 -18.91
C GLN A 675 21.04 -10.40 -17.56
N GLN A 676 21.84 -9.83 -16.65
CA GLN A 676 21.99 -10.35 -15.30
C GLN A 676 20.68 -10.30 -14.51
N LEU A 677 19.82 -9.30 -14.76
CA LEU A 677 18.48 -9.24 -14.19
C LEU A 677 17.65 -10.44 -14.66
N ASN A 678 17.60 -10.67 -15.97
CA ASN A 678 16.91 -11.83 -16.55
C ASN A 678 17.45 -13.16 -16.01
N ASP A 679 18.77 -13.31 -15.93
CA ASP A 679 19.42 -14.52 -15.42
C ASP A 679 19.08 -14.78 -13.95
N ASN A 680 18.99 -13.74 -13.12
CA ASN A 680 18.63 -13.87 -11.72
C ASN A 680 17.14 -14.21 -11.53
N PHE A 681 16.24 -13.57 -12.30
CA PHE A 681 14.83 -13.96 -12.32
C PHE A 681 14.65 -15.40 -12.80
N LEU A 682 15.43 -15.85 -13.79
CA LEU A 682 15.45 -17.23 -14.25
C LEU A 682 15.89 -18.20 -13.15
N LYS A 683 16.98 -17.90 -12.42
CA LYS A 683 17.45 -18.71 -11.28
C LYS A 683 16.41 -18.82 -10.18
N ILE A 684 15.73 -17.71 -9.85
CA ILE A 684 14.66 -17.70 -8.86
C ILE A 684 13.49 -18.56 -9.34
N ALA A 685 13.05 -18.40 -10.59
CA ALA A 685 11.97 -19.19 -11.17
C ALA A 685 12.28 -20.70 -11.17
N GLN A 686 13.51 -21.08 -11.54
CA GLN A 686 13.98 -22.45 -11.49
C GLN A 686 13.99 -23.00 -10.06
N SER A 687 14.50 -22.23 -9.09
CA SER A 687 14.49 -22.66 -7.69
C SER A 687 13.09 -22.77 -7.10
N ILE A 688 12.13 -21.98 -7.59
CA ILE A 688 10.72 -22.07 -7.19
C ILE A 688 10.05 -23.30 -7.84
N GLY A 689 10.42 -23.63 -9.08
CA GLY A 689 9.87 -24.75 -9.84
C GLY A 689 10.52 -26.13 -9.56
N ASP A 690 11.66 -26.17 -8.87
CA ASP A 690 12.42 -27.40 -8.63
C ASP A 690 11.75 -28.38 -7.63
N LEU A 691 11.96 -29.67 -7.90
CA LEU A 691 11.35 -30.86 -7.31
C LEU A 691 11.61 -31.08 -5.81
N ARG A 692 10.57 -31.48 -5.06
CA ARG A 692 10.69 -32.01 -3.68
C ARG A 692 10.38 -33.51 -3.63
N ILE A 693 11.12 -34.26 -2.79
CA ILE A 693 10.83 -35.67 -2.46
C ILE A 693 9.61 -35.72 -1.54
N ILE A 694 8.64 -36.59 -1.86
CA ILE A 694 7.56 -36.97 -0.95
C ILE A 694 7.99 -38.25 -0.24
N LYS A 695 7.91 -38.27 1.10
CA LYS A 695 8.14 -39.47 1.91
C LYS A 695 6.84 -40.20 2.17
#